data_AF-A0A0C2BEW6-F1
#
_entry.id   AF-A0A0C2BEW6-F1
#
_cell.length_a   1.000
_cell.length_b   1.000
_cell.length_c   1.000
_cell.angle_alpha   90.00
_cell.angle_beta   90.00
_cell.angle_gamma   90.00
#
_symmetry.space_group_name_H-M   'P 1'
#
loop_
_entity.id
_entity.type
_entity.pdbx_description
1 polymer ?
#
loop_
_entity_poly.entity_id
_entity_poly.type
_entity_poly.pdbx_seq_one_letter_code
_entity_poly.pdbx_strand_id
1 'polypeptide(L)'
;ADAVVGHSQGEIAAAVVAGALSLEDGARVVALRSRAIRALAGRGGMVSVPLSVDRVRELLPAGVSVAAVNGPSSVVVSGDPAGLDAVLASVERAKRIPVDYASHSAQVEEIREEILSVLEGLVPRESTVPFFSSVDVGWVDGSELDAGYWYRNLRQTVEFEGAVRSLIDAGHGAFVEVSAHPVLTVPIEETAGDVDADAAVLAVGTLRRGEGGMHRFWTSLGQAWAHGVDVDTAALYPGGRHVPLPTYPFQRDRYWLAPPSPEISTDAWRYRVTWRTGTPASQPLPATWLVVVPEGHHEDPWAAGAVRALTARGAQVVEHVVSADTDRERLAAALAEQPRPDGVLSLLALAEQPHPHHPGLTTGLALTTLLTQALGDARWAVPLWCLTQGATSAFGHGEVHHPAQAAVWGLGRVIGLEHPEFWGGLVDLPAEYDERSAATLCDVLADGGDEDQWAVRAGTARVRRLSRAQAEGTPARRAWRPNGTVLVTGATGAVGPYIARWLSGAGAGHLVLAGRRGADVPGAAELAAELAVSGTRLDHAVCDVTDREAVAGLVERLAADGTPVRVVVHAAALIQIASLAATSLTEFEDVVHAKTAGAVHLAELLPDLDAFVLFSSIAGVWGSGDHGAYAAANAFLDAYAEHLRGRGVPATSLAWGIWDTPNLAETAAMPGGLDMDRVRRQGLPFIAPDLAVTALQRAMDDDEAFLAVADVDWARFAPVFTSARPRPLLDEVPEVAALSRQEVPAVAPVTAALSEAELVTLVREQVAAVLGHADGDAIDPKRAFRDIGFDSLTAVELRNRLNAETGLRLPTTVVFDHPTVQAIARHLRAELTQETATRSVATAVAATDEPIALVAMSCRFPGGVDSPEELWELLRAGGDVISDFPSDRGWNLEDLYDPDPDKAGKSYVQHGGFLQAAGDFDPVFFGISPREAITMDPQQRLLLETAWEAFERAGIDPEDQRGSRAGVFIGTGYQGYGTNAEIPEGLQGQMVTGGSASVTSGRIAYTFGLEGPAVSVDTACSSSLVAMHLASQALRSGECSLALAGGVTVMANPEGFVGFSRQRGLAADGRCKAFADAADGMGMSEGVGMVLLERLSDARKNGHPVLAVVRGSAINQDGASNGLSAPNGLAQQRVIRQALANAGLRASEVDVVEAHGTGTSLGDPIEAQALLATYGQDREEPLWLGSVKSNLGHTQLASGVAGVMKMVLAMRHGVLPRTLHVDQPSSHVDWSAGEVELLTEEREWTGLRRAGVSSFGLS
;
A
#
# COMPACT_ATOMS: atom_id res chain seq x y z
N ALA A 1 14.54 35.79 47.73
CA ALA A 1 15.71 35.53 48.60
C ALA A 1 15.64 34.06 48.99
N ASP A 2 16.77 33.40 49.17
CA ASP A 2 16.76 31.96 49.42
C ASP A 2 16.44 31.67 50.89
N ALA A 3 15.86 30.50 51.13
CA ALA A 3 15.53 30.02 52.46
C ALA A 3 15.68 28.50 52.51
N VAL A 4 15.91 27.95 53.70
CA VAL A 4 15.89 26.51 53.92
C VAL A 4 14.84 26.14 54.96
N VAL A 5 14.10 25.08 54.65
CA VAL A 5 13.19 24.38 55.55
C VAL A 5 13.56 22.89 55.50
N GLY A 6 13.44 22.20 56.63
CA GLY A 6 13.65 20.76 56.69
C GLY A 6 12.41 20.04 57.21
N HIS A 7 12.29 18.76 56.88
CA HIS A 7 11.24 17.89 57.44
C HIS A 7 11.82 17.03 58.55
N SER A 8 11.32 17.15 59.78
CA SER A 8 11.76 16.36 60.94
C SER A 8 13.30 16.40 61.11
N GLN A 9 14.00 15.26 61.04
CA GLN A 9 15.45 15.16 61.10
C GLN A 9 16.17 15.88 59.93
N GLY A 10 15.48 16.12 58.82
CA GLY A 10 15.98 16.91 57.69
C GLY A 10 16.29 18.37 58.05
N GLU A 11 15.69 18.91 59.12
CA GLU A 11 16.06 20.24 59.64
C GLU A 11 17.52 20.32 60.08
N ILE A 12 18.16 19.20 60.47
CA ILE A 12 19.59 19.20 60.83
C ILE A 12 20.44 19.45 59.58
N ALA A 13 20.07 18.86 58.43
CA ALA A 13 20.75 19.14 57.16
C ALA A 13 20.50 20.58 56.69
N ALA A 14 19.26 21.06 56.82
CA ALA A 14 18.93 22.47 56.55
C ALA A 14 19.75 23.43 57.42
N ALA A 15 19.89 23.15 58.73
CA ALA A 15 20.70 23.97 59.65
C ALA A 15 22.20 23.98 59.29
N VAL A 16 22.74 22.88 58.75
CA VAL A 16 24.12 22.85 58.24
C VAL A 16 24.26 23.63 56.94
N VAL A 17 23.30 23.52 56.01
CA VAL A 17 23.28 24.31 54.76
C VAL A 17 23.09 25.81 55.05
N ALA A 18 22.30 26.15 56.06
CA ALA A 18 22.13 27.51 56.56
C ALA A 18 23.39 28.10 57.24
N GLY A 19 24.41 27.30 57.52
CA GLY A 19 25.59 27.70 58.30
C GLY A 19 25.35 27.80 59.83
N ALA A 20 24.11 27.57 60.28
CA ALA A 20 23.72 27.65 61.69
C ALA A 20 24.35 26.55 62.55
N LEU A 21 24.60 25.37 61.97
CA LEU A 21 25.42 24.32 62.56
C LEU A 21 26.63 24.02 61.68
N SER A 22 27.75 23.63 62.28
CA SER A 22 28.84 23.00 61.53
C SER A 22 28.44 21.58 61.10
N LEU A 23 29.11 21.03 60.07
CA LEU A 23 28.88 19.63 59.67
C LEU A 23 29.16 18.65 60.83
N GLU A 24 30.13 18.95 61.69
CA GLU A 24 30.44 18.16 62.89
C GLU A 24 29.31 18.25 63.93
N ASP A 25 28.78 19.45 64.20
CA ASP A 25 27.66 19.66 65.10
C ASP A 25 26.37 19.00 64.56
N GLY A 26 26.07 19.13 63.27
CA GLY A 26 24.95 18.45 62.64
C GLY A 26 25.05 16.93 62.72
N ALA A 27 26.22 16.36 62.42
CA ALA A 27 26.49 14.93 62.61
C ALA A 27 26.38 14.50 64.08
N ARG A 28 26.79 15.37 65.02
CA ARG A 28 26.65 15.15 66.46
C ARG A 28 25.19 15.17 66.91
N VAL A 29 24.36 16.09 66.41
CA VAL A 29 22.90 16.06 66.67
C VAL A 29 22.33 14.74 66.19
N VAL A 30 22.58 14.33 64.94
CA VAL A 30 22.09 13.05 64.40
C VAL A 30 22.53 11.87 65.28
N ALA A 31 23.83 11.71 65.51
CA ALA A 31 24.36 10.55 66.20
C ALA A 31 23.93 10.46 67.68
N LEU A 32 23.93 11.57 68.41
CA LEU A 32 23.59 11.58 69.83
C LEU A 32 22.07 11.50 70.06
N ARG A 33 21.25 12.14 69.21
CA ARG A 33 19.79 11.99 69.20
C ARG A 33 19.40 10.54 68.91
N SER A 34 19.97 9.92 67.87
CA SER A 34 19.73 8.50 67.56
C SER A 34 20.15 7.57 68.70
N ARG A 35 21.18 7.92 69.48
CA ARG A 35 21.60 7.14 70.65
C ARG A 35 20.57 7.19 71.78
N ALA A 36 20.06 8.37 72.13
CA ALA A 36 19.04 8.54 73.18
C ALA A 36 17.70 7.88 72.79
N ILE A 37 17.31 7.98 71.51
CA ILE A 37 16.11 7.32 70.95
C ILE A 37 16.10 5.81 71.19
N ARG A 38 17.26 5.15 71.35
CA ARG A 38 17.32 3.70 71.67
C ARG A 38 16.60 3.32 72.96
N ALA A 39 16.37 4.25 73.89
CA ALA A 39 15.56 4.01 75.07
C ALA A 39 14.05 3.82 74.73
N LEU A 40 13.60 4.35 73.59
CA LEU A 40 12.21 4.29 73.12
C LEU A 40 11.95 3.13 72.14
N ALA A 41 13.01 2.54 71.58
CA ALA A 41 12.95 1.49 70.56
C ALA A 41 12.08 0.28 70.99
N GLY A 42 11.30 -0.23 70.05
CA GLY A 42 10.32 -1.31 70.25
C GLY A 42 9.06 -0.93 71.05
N ARG A 43 8.88 0.33 71.46
CA ARG A 43 7.75 0.78 72.31
C ARG A 43 6.75 1.69 71.59
N GLY A 44 6.91 1.93 70.29
CA GLY A 44 5.98 2.74 69.50
C GLY A 44 6.13 2.48 68.01
N GLY A 45 5.64 3.41 67.20
CA GLY A 45 5.89 3.42 65.75
C GLY A 45 5.23 4.59 65.06
N MET A 46 5.16 4.52 63.72
CA MET A 46 4.54 5.57 62.90
C MET A 46 3.78 5.00 61.70
N VAL A 47 2.73 5.68 61.27
CA VAL A 47 1.89 5.33 60.11
C VAL A 47 1.64 6.57 59.27
N SER A 48 1.88 6.47 57.96
CA SER A 48 1.46 7.46 56.96
C SER A 48 0.01 7.22 56.60
N VAL A 49 -0.78 8.29 56.59
CA VAL A 49 -2.24 8.30 56.41
C VAL A 49 -2.58 9.28 55.27
N PRO A 50 -3.21 8.81 54.17
CA PRO A 50 -3.53 9.64 53.01
C PRO A 50 -4.86 10.39 53.20
N LEU A 51 -4.93 11.23 54.24
CA LEU A 51 -6.10 12.02 54.64
C LEU A 51 -5.66 13.37 55.20
N SER A 52 -6.54 14.38 55.15
CA SER A 52 -6.29 15.69 55.75
C SER A 52 -6.20 15.62 57.28
N VAL A 53 -5.47 16.58 57.89
CA VAL A 53 -5.20 16.58 59.34
C VAL A 53 -6.46 16.58 60.19
N ASP A 54 -7.51 17.30 59.78
CA ASP A 54 -8.77 17.34 60.51
C ASP A 54 -9.49 15.99 60.47
N ARG A 55 -9.50 15.32 59.31
CA ARG A 55 -10.08 13.98 59.21
C ARG A 55 -9.27 12.94 59.98
N VAL A 56 -7.94 13.09 60.05
CA VAL A 56 -7.10 12.24 60.90
C VAL A 56 -7.42 12.46 62.38
N ARG A 57 -7.55 13.72 62.84
CA ARG A 57 -7.88 14.05 64.24
C ARG A 57 -9.20 13.43 64.70
N GLU A 58 -10.21 13.30 63.83
CA GLU A 58 -11.47 12.61 64.12
C GLU A 58 -11.32 11.08 64.31
N LEU A 59 -10.26 10.48 63.77
CA LEU A 59 -10.04 9.04 63.71
C LEU A 59 -8.96 8.53 64.68
N LEU A 60 -8.30 9.41 65.43
CA LEU A 60 -7.20 9.03 66.33
C LEU A 60 -7.70 8.20 67.55
N PRO A 61 -7.19 6.97 67.74
CA PRO A 61 -7.42 6.24 68.98
C PRO A 61 -6.56 6.81 70.12
N ALA A 62 -6.99 6.57 71.36
CA ALA A 62 -6.22 6.97 72.54
C ALA A 62 -4.83 6.30 72.53
N GLY A 63 -3.76 7.10 72.69
CA GLY A 63 -2.37 6.63 72.60
C GLY A 63 -1.65 7.02 71.30
N VAL A 64 -2.37 7.54 70.30
CA VAL A 64 -1.81 8.02 69.03
C VAL A 64 -1.99 9.54 68.87
N SER A 65 -0.97 10.22 68.37
CA SER A 65 -0.95 11.65 68.04
C SER A 65 -0.57 11.91 66.58
N VAL A 66 -0.93 13.06 66.04
CA VAL A 66 -0.36 13.55 64.78
C VAL A 66 1.13 13.83 64.98
N ALA A 67 1.96 13.23 64.14
CA ALA A 67 3.42 13.35 64.15
C ALA A 67 3.92 14.37 63.12
N ALA A 68 3.30 14.39 61.93
CA ALA A 68 3.60 15.35 60.88
C ALA A 68 2.36 15.63 60.01
N VAL A 69 2.23 16.87 59.55
CA VAL A 69 1.29 17.32 58.52
C VAL A 69 2.17 17.73 57.32
N ASN A 70 2.23 16.87 56.30
CA ASN A 70 3.16 17.03 55.19
C ASN A 70 2.54 17.82 54.02
N GLY A 71 1.22 17.74 53.87
CA GLY A 71 0.45 18.41 52.82
C GLY A 71 -1.05 18.10 52.99
N PRO A 72 -1.93 18.71 52.17
CA PRO A 72 -3.38 18.67 52.33
C PRO A 72 -3.98 17.25 52.43
N SER A 73 -3.36 16.26 51.77
CA SER A 73 -3.77 14.86 51.79
C SER A 73 -2.78 13.91 52.50
N SER A 74 -1.72 14.43 53.13
CA SER A 74 -0.56 13.64 53.56
C SER A 74 -0.20 13.90 55.02
N VAL A 75 -0.62 13.00 55.92
CA VAL A 75 -0.40 13.12 57.36
C VAL A 75 0.33 11.88 57.88
N VAL A 76 1.15 12.05 58.92
CA VAL A 76 1.79 10.94 59.65
C VAL A 76 1.32 10.97 61.10
N VAL A 77 0.98 9.81 61.63
CA VAL A 77 0.61 9.61 63.03
C VAL A 77 1.62 8.71 63.74
N SER A 78 1.81 8.93 65.04
CA SER A 78 2.73 8.17 65.88
C SER A 78 2.10 7.85 67.24
N GLY A 79 2.44 6.71 67.81
CA GLY A 79 1.85 6.28 69.08
C GLY A 79 2.20 4.84 69.45
N ASP A 80 1.39 4.26 70.32
CA ASP A 80 1.52 2.85 70.70
C ASP A 80 1.19 1.92 69.50
N PRO A 81 1.78 0.70 69.44
CA PRO A 81 1.57 -0.19 68.31
C PRO A 81 0.11 -0.58 68.05
N ALA A 82 -0.72 -0.74 69.10
CA ALA A 82 -2.10 -1.21 68.97
C ALA A 82 -3.03 -0.11 68.44
N GLY A 83 -2.84 1.15 68.88
CA GLY A 83 -3.51 2.30 68.30
C GLY A 83 -3.14 2.49 66.82
N LEU A 84 -1.88 2.31 66.45
CA LEU A 84 -1.43 2.38 65.05
C LEU A 84 -1.99 1.24 64.18
N ASP A 85 -2.13 0.03 64.73
CA ASP A 85 -2.79 -1.09 64.05
C ASP A 85 -4.27 -0.79 63.76
N ALA A 86 -4.97 -0.10 64.69
CA ALA A 86 -6.34 0.36 64.46
C ALA A 86 -6.42 1.41 63.34
N VAL A 87 -5.46 2.35 63.25
CA VAL A 87 -5.40 3.32 62.14
C VAL A 87 -5.19 2.60 60.80
N LEU A 88 -4.24 1.66 60.73
CA LEU A 88 -3.99 0.84 59.53
C LEU A 88 -5.20 0.00 59.09
N ALA A 89 -6.02 -0.47 60.02
CA ALA A 89 -7.23 -1.21 59.73
C ALA A 89 -8.42 -0.33 59.31
N SER A 90 -8.43 0.94 59.72
CA SER A 90 -9.55 1.88 59.51
C SER A 90 -9.40 2.81 58.31
N VAL A 91 -8.18 3.04 57.81
CA VAL A 91 -7.89 3.94 56.69
C VAL A 91 -7.28 3.19 55.52
N GLU A 92 -7.98 3.19 54.39
CA GLU A 92 -7.48 2.61 53.15
C GLU A 92 -6.18 3.29 52.69
N ARG A 93 -5.25 2.51 52.13
CA ARG A 93 -3.92 2.96 51.67
C ARG A 93 -3.00 3.57 52.76
N ALA A 94 -3.37 3.54 54.04
CA ALA A 94 -2.43 3.85 55.13
C ALA A 94 -1.25 2.86 55.14
N LYS A 95 -0.04 3.36 55.45
CA LYS A 95 1.21 2.58 55.37
C LYS A 95 2.05 2.73 56.63
N ARG A 96 2.52 1.62 57.18
CA ARG A 96 3.46 1.66 58.31
C ARG A 96 4.82 2.14 57.84
N ILE A 97 5.40 3.09 58.57
CA ILE A 97 6.75 3.59 58.34
C ILE A 97 7.71 2.68 59.13
N PRO A 98 8.89 2.30 58.61
CA PRO A 98 9.82 1.38 59.28
C PRO A 98 10.58 2.06 60.44
N VAL A 99 9.84 2.40 61.49
CA VAL A 99 10.30 3.06 62.72
C VAL A 99 9.58 2.39 63.91
N ASP A 100 10.33 2.07 64.97
CA ASP A 100 9.88 1.27 66.13
C ASP A 100 9.70 2.10 67.42
N TYR A 101 9.62 3.42 67.28
CA TYR A 101 9.32 4.39 68.34
C TYR A 101 8.40 5.49 67.81
N ALA A 102 7.67 6.16 68.70
CA ALA A 102 6.73 7.21 68.35
C ALA A 102 7.41 8.59 68.42
N SER A 103 8.14 8.99 67.37
CA SER A 103 8.65 10.37 67.26
C SER A 103 7.51 11.39 67.17
N HIS A 104 7.79 12.65 67.50
CA HIS A 104 6.81 13.74 67.48
C HIS A 104 5.58 13.48 68.38
N SER A 105 5.76 12.70 69.45
CA SER A 105 4.71 12.32 70.42
C SER A 105 5.18 12.48 71.87
N ALA A 106 4.25 12.32 72.82
CA ALA A 106 4.55 12.33 74.25
C ALA A 106 5.61 11.31 74.69
N GLN A 107 5.82 10.21 73.94
CA GLN A 107 6.87 9.23 74.23
C GLN A 107 8.28 9.84 74.24
N VAL A 108 8.51 10.94 73.51
CA VAL A 108 9.80 11.65 73.47
C VAL A 108 10.11 12.36 74.79
N GLU A 109 9.11 12.64 75.64
CA GLU A 109 9.32 13.28 76.95
C GLU A 109 10.16 12.40 77.89
N GLU A 110 10.13 11.07 77.73
CA GLU A 110 10.93 10.12 78.51
C GLU A 110 12.45 10.32 78.34
N ILE A 111 12.89 10.82 77.18
CA ILE A 111 14.32 11.04 76.85
C ILE A 111 14.71 12.53 76.90
N ARG A 112 13.84 13.41 77.38
CA ARG A 112 14.09 14.86 77.40
C ARG A 112 15.43 15.24 78.04
N GLU A 113 15.65 14.79 79.27
CA GLU A 113 16.85 15.14 80.03
C GLU A 113 18.12 14.51 79.42
N GLU A 114 18.00 13.34 78.77
CA GLU A 114 19.12 12.74 78.04
C GLU A 114 19.47 13.57 76.80
N ILE A 115 18.47 13.97 75.99
CA ILE A 115 18.68 14.83 74.81
C ILE A 115 19.32 16.16 75.20
N LEU A 116 18.80 16.83 76.24
CA LEU A 116 19.34 18.10 76.73
C LEU A 116 20.81 17.94 77.18
N SER A 117 21.13 16.87 77.90
CA SER A 117 22.50 16.62 78.38
C SER A 117 23.48 16.24 77.26
N VAL A 118 23.12 15.36 76.32
CA VAL A 118 24.06 14.94 75.27
C VAL A 118 24.33 16.04 74.23
N LEU A 119 23.40 16.99 74.08
CA LEU A 119 23.50 18.11 73.15
C LEU A 119 23.93 19.45 73.80
N GLU A 120 24.17 19.50 75.11
CA GLU A 120 24.57 20.73 75.84
C GLU A 120 25.77 21.46 75.21
N GLY A 121 26.72 20.70 74.65
CA GLY A 121 27.93 21.24 74.03
C GLY A 121 27.83 21.55 72.53
N LEU A 122 26.64 21.77 71.96
CA LEU A 122 26.48 22.31 70.60
C LEU A 122 26.86 23.79 70.55
N VAL A 123 27.34 24.26 69.39
CA VAL A 123 27.66 25.69 69.16
C VAL A 123 26.85 26.22 67.98
N PRO A 124 25.55 26.51 68.16
CA PRO A 124 24.71 27.14 67.14
C PRO A 124 25.19 28.56 66.80
N ARG A 125 24.89 29.02 65.58
CA ARG A 125 25.42 30.26 64.98
C ARG A 125 24.35 30.97 64.17
N GLU A 126 24.49 32.27 63.98
CA GLU A 126 23.66 33.05 63.06
C GLU A 126 23.68 32.44 61.65
N SER A 127 22.51 32.28 61.04
CA SER A 127 22.34 31.63 59.74
C SER A 127 22.76 32.53 58.59
N THR A 128 23.60 32.03 57.68
CA THR A 128 23.93 32.71 56.41
C THR A 128 22.84 32.59 55.35
N VAL A 129 21.95 31.60 55.48
CA VAL A 129 20.70 31.47 54.69
C VAL A 129 19.53 31.42 55.66
N PRO A 130 18.46 32.24 55.48
CA PRO A 130 17.27 32.21 56.33
C PRO A 130 16.74 30.80 56.59
N PHE A 131 16.58 30.46 57.88
CA PHE A 131 16.11 29.15 58.33
C PHE A 131 14.65 29.25 58.77
N PHE A 132 13.78 28.44 58.16
CA PHE A 132 12.36 28.35 58.51
C PHE A 132 12.10 27.02 59.23
N SER A 133 11.62 27.10 60.48
CA SER A 133 11.27 25.92 61.27
C SER A 133 9.92 25.35 60.84
N SER A 134 9.88 24.05 60.58
CA SER A 134 8.64 23.29 60.35
C SER A 134 7.89 22.97 61.65
N VAL A 135 8.47 23.25 62.81
CA VAL A 135 7.93 22.91 64.13
C VAL A 135 7.44 24.15 64.89
N ASP A 136 8.18 25.25 64.80
CA ASP A 136 7.74 26.55 65.32
C ASP A 136 6.93 27.36 64.27
N VAL A 137 6.85 26.88 63.02
CA VAL A 137 6.17 27.49 61.85
C VAL A 137 6.52 28.96 61.66
N GLY A 138 7.82 29.22 61.54
CA GLY A 138 8.34 30.58 61.37
C GLY A 138 9.84 30.63 61.17
N TRP A 139 10.33 31.84 60.91
CA TRP A 139 11.76 32.14 60.85
C TRP A 139 12.40 32.00 62.23
N VAL A 140 13.48 31.24 62.34
CA VAL A 140 14.24 31.03 63.58
C VAL A 140 15.68 31.45 63.35
N ASP A 141 16.24 32.23 64.28
CA ASP A 141 17.66 32.58 64.24
C ASP A 141 18.51 31.33 64.49
N GLY A 142 19.53 31.11 63.66
CA GLY A 142 20.37 29.91 63.75
C GLY A 142 21.04 29.72 65.11
N SER A 143 21.25 30.80 65.88
CA SER A 143 21.79 30.76 67.25
C SER A 143 20.82 30.15 68.28
N GLU A 144 19.52 30.06 67.96
CA GLU A 144 18.49 29.43 68.80
C GLU A 144 18.39 27.91 68.58
N LEU A 145 19.15 27.33 67.64
CA LEU A 145 19.14 25.88 67.33
C LEU A 145 19.95 25.05 68.35
N ASP A 146 19.66 25.26 69.63
CA ASP A 146 20.30 24.64 70.78
C ASP A 146 19.75 23.24 71.12
N ALA A 147 20.23 22.65 72.21
CA ALA A 147 19.74 21.35 72.72
C ALA A 147 18.23 21.34 73.00
N GLY A 148 17.67 22.48 73.42
CA GLY A 148 16.24 22.68 73.64
C GLY A 148 15.45 22.71 72.34
N TYR A 149 15.97 23.35 71.28
CA TYR A 149 15.39 23.28 69.92
C TYR A 149 15.38 21.84 69.40
N TRP A 150 16.49 21.11 69.47
CA TRP A 150 16.54 19.74 68.94
C TRP A 150 15.68 18.75 69.73
N TYR A 151 15.45 19.00 71.02
CA TYR A 151 14.40 18.32 71.78
C TYR A 151 12.99 18.67 71.27
N ARG A 152 12.67 19.96 71.09
CA ARG A 152 11.38 20.42 70.52
C ARG A 152 11.12 19.80 69.14
N ASN A 153 12.10 19.87 68.23
CA ASN A 153 12.03 19.26 66.90
C ASN A 153 11.76 17.75 66.94
N LEU A 154 12.28 17.00 67.91
CA LEU A 154 11.94 15.57 68.07
C LEU A 154 10.57 15.34 68.71
N ARG A 155 10.09 16.25 69.57
CA ARG A 155 8.89 16.09 70.41
C ARG A 155 7.61 16.61 69.76
N GLN A 156 7.63 17.78 69.13
CA GLN A 156 6.44 18.44 68.61
C GLN A 156 6.10 17.96 67.19
N THR A 157 4.85 18.16 66.78
CA THR A 157 4.36 17.87 65.42
C THR A 157 5.16 18.65 64.38
N VAL A 158 5.48 18.02 63.26
CA VAL A 158 6.08 18.67 62.08
C VAL A 158 4.95 19.24 61.22
N GLU A 159 4.75 20.56 61.25
CA GLU A 159 3.73 21.29 60.49
C GLU A 159 4.32 21.74 59.14
N PHE A 160 4.79 20.78 58.33
CA PHE A 160 5.50 21.05 57.07
C PHE A 160 4.59 21.68 56.01
N GLU A 161 3.32 21.29 55.94
CA GLU A 161 2.31 21.98 55.10
C GLU A 161 2.22 23.46 55.48
N GLY A 162 2.09 23.78 56.77
CA GLY A 162 2.02 25.16 57.26
C GLY A 162 3.28 25.96 56.96
N ALA A 163 4.46 25.33 57.01
CA ALA A 163 5.71 25.94 56.61
C ALA A 163 5.79 26.21 55.10
N VAL A 164 5.36 25.28 54.25
CA VAL A 164 5.29 25.46 52.79
C VAL A 164 4.31 26.58 52.42
N ARG A 165 3.10 26.59 52.98
CA ARG A 165 2.13 27.69 52.79
C ARG A 165 2.73 29.05 53.18
N SER A 166 3.37 29.12 54.36
CA SER A 166 4.00 30.36 54.84
C SER A 166 5.15 30.85 53.96
N LEU A 167 5.89 29.93 53.32
CA LEU A 167 6.96 30.27 52.37
C LEU A 167 6.38 30.74 51.02
N ILE A 168 5.29 30.13 50.53
CA ILE A 168 4.57 30.58 49.34
C ILE A 168 4.01 32.00 49.58
N ASP A 169 3.36 32.25 50.72
CA ASP A 169 2.86 33.57 51.13
C ASP A 169 3.98 34.62 51.26
N ALA A 170 5.20 34.18 51.61
CA ALA A 170 6.40 35.03 51.65
C ALA A 170 7.06 35.24 50.26
N GLY A 171 6.50 34.66 49.19
CA GLY A 171 6.94 34.84 47.81
C GLY A 171 7.96 33.82 47.29
N HIS A 172 8.10 32.66 47.93
CA HIS A 172 8.96 31.57 47.45
C HIS A 172 8.21 30.70 46.41
N GLY A 173 8.55 30.87 45.13
CA GLY A 173 7.94 30.12 44.01
C GLY A 173 8.70 28.87 43.54
N ALA A 174 9.83 28.51 44.15
CA ALA A 174 10.61 27.35 43.76
C ALA A 174 11.19 26.61 44.98
N PHE A 175 10.98 25.30 45.01
CA PHE A 175 11.38 24.38 46.08
C PHE A 175 12.28 23.28 45.52
N VAL A 176 13.51 23.19 46.01
CA VAL A 176 14.49 22.16 45.59
C VAL A 176 14.67 21.15 46.72
N GLU A 177 14.17 19.93 46.55
CA GLU A 177 14.39 18.85 47.52
C GLU A 177 15.78 18.24 47.33
N VAL A 178 16.71 18.61 48.22
CA VAL A 178 18.07 18.07 48.26
C VAL A 178 18.08 16.69 48.92
N SER A 179 17.74 15.66 48.15
CA SER A 179 17.71 14.27 48.64
C SER A 179 18.14 13.26 47.57
N ALA A 180 18.54 12.06 48.03
CA ALA A 180 18.86 10.93 47.16
C ALA A 180 17.61 10.24 46.56
N HIS A 181 16.43 10.55 47.10
CA HIS A 181 15.14 10.08 46.60
C HIS A 181 14.02 11.01 47.10
N PRO A 182 13.53 11.91 46.23
CA PRO A 182 12.49 12.88 46.54
C PRO A 182 11.20 12.24 47.01
N VAL A 183 10.63 12.79 48.09
CA VAL A 183 9.36 12.35 48.69
C VAL A 183 8.48 13.52 49.18
N LEU A 184 9.00 14.75 49.18
CA LEU A 184 8.31 15.96 49.61
C LEU A 184 7.80 16.81 48.44
N THR A 185 8.27 16.59 47.21
CA THR A 185 7.82 17.36 46.02
C THR A 185 6.31 17.29 45.82
N VAL A 186 5.71 16.08 45.89
CA VAL A 186 4.25 15.90 45.72
C VAL A 186 3.45 16.62 46.81
N PRO A 187 3.76 16.49 48.13
CA PRO A 187 3.12 17.32 49.15
C PRO A 187 3.30 18.84 48.96
N ILE A 188 4.43 19.31 48.41
CA ILE A 188 4.64 20.73 48.09
C ILE A 188 3.73 21.17 46.94
N GLU A 189 3.65 20.38 45.86
CA GLU A 189 2.76 20.62 44.72
C GLU A 189 1.28 20.64 45.15
N GLU A 190 0.85 19.66 45.96
CA GLU A 190 -0.49 19.64 46.55
C GLU A 190 -0.75 20.90 47.39
N THR A 191 0.20 21.29 48.25
CA THR A 191 0.06 22.48 49.10
C THR A 191 -0.04 23.76 48.27
N ALA A 192 0.72 23.87 47.17
CA ALA A 192 0.71 25.04 46.30
C ALA A 192 -0.63 25.23 45.58
N GLY A 193 -1.15 24.18 44.95
CA GLY A 193 -2.46 24.23 44.28
C GLY A 193 -3.63 24.48 45.23
N ASP A 194 -3.45 24.17 46.52
CA ASP A 194 -4.42 24.41 47.60
C ASP A 194 -4.28 25.81 48.25
N VAL A 195 -3.24 26.58 47.90
CA VAL A 195 -3.09 28.01 48.22
C VAL A 195 -3.62 28.87 47.07
N ASP A 196 -3.21 28.56 45.85
CA ASP A 196 -3.67 29.20 44.61
C ASP A 196 -3.52 28.21 43.44
N ALA A 197 -4.63 27.90 42.77
CA ALA A 197 -4.66 26.95 41.66
C ALA A 197 -3.92 27.45 40.42
N ASP A 198 -3.69 28.76 40.30
CA ASP A 198 -2.95 29.39 39.20
C ASP A 198 -1.48 29.69 39.57
N ALA A 199 -1.05 29.41 40.81
CA ALA A 199 0.33 29.66 41.24
C ALA A 199 1.30 28.61 40.69
N ALA A 200 2.16 29.05 39.76
CA ALA A 200 3.24 28.25 39.18
C ALA A 200 4.40 28.02 40.17
N VAL A 201 4.17 27.23 41.21
CA VAL A 201 5.22 26.81 42.16
C VAL A 201 5.97 25.59 41.60
N LEU A 202 7.28 25.73 41.42
CA LEU A 202 8.14 24.61 41.05
C LEU A 202 8.49 23.77 42.29
N ALA A 203 8.28 22.45 42.22
CA ALA A 203 8.94 21.48 43.11
C ALA A 203 9.85 20.56 42.28
N VAL A 204 11.14 20.48 42.63
CA VAL A 204 12.09 19.61 41.92
C VAL A 204 13.05 18.93 42.88
N GLY A 205 13.40 17.68 42.60
CA GLY A 205 14.32 16.90 43.42
C GLY A 205 15.71 16.71 42.79
N THR A 206 16.76 16.67 43.59
CA THR A 206 18.15 16.68 43.08
C THR A 206 18.61 15.36 42.45
N LEU A 207 18.18 14.21 42.96
CA LEU A 207 18.62 12.87 42.53
C LEU A 207 17.45 11.87 42.59
N ARG A 208 17.66 10.63 42.12
CA ARG A 208 16.66 9.55 42.25
C ARG A 208 17.33 8.21 42.53
N ARG A 209 16.76 7.42 43.44
CA ARG A 209 17.27 6.08 43.79
C ARG A 209 17.25 5.17 42.55
N GLY A 210 18.41 4.58 42.23
CA GLY A 210 18.60 3.75 41.03
C GLY A 210 19.04 4.52 39.78
N GLU A 211 18.88 5.84 39.76
CA GLU A 211 19.19 6.74 38.62
C GLU A 211 20.11 7.90 39.05
N GLY A 212 20.83 7.73 40.17
CA GLY A 212 21.67 8.77 40.75
C GLY A 212 22.94 8.98 39.96
N GLY A 213 23.20 10.22 39.55
CA GLY A 213 24.41 10.60 38.80
C GLY A 213 24.33 12.04 38.31
N MET A 214 25.44 12.51 37.72
CA MET A 214 25.53 13.91 37.28
C MET A 214 24.52 14.24 36.17
N HIS A 215 24.16 13.28 35.32
CA HIS A 215 23.11 13.45 34.31
C HIS A 215 21.76 13.81 34.95
N ARG A 216 21.27 13.01 35.91
CA ARG A 216 20.01 13.29 36.62
C ARG A 216 20.04 14.61 37.38
N PHE A 217 21.19 14.99 37.93
CA PHE A 217 21.39 16.29 38.56
C PHE A 217 21.28 17.45 37.54
N TRP A 218 21.94 17.33 36.39
CA TRP A 218 21.80 18.29 35.27
C TRP A 218 20.36 18.35 34.74
N THR A 219 19.65 17.22 34.63
CA THR A 219 18.22 17.21 34.26
C THR A 219 17.40 18.03 35.26
N SER A 220 17.63 17.85 36.57
CA SER A 220 16.93 18.61 37.62
C SER A 220 17.23 20.11 37.57
N LEU A 221 18.49 20.50 37.28
CA LEU A 221 18.86 21.90 37.08
C LEU A 221 18.28 22.49 35.79
N GLY A 222 18.22 21.71 34.70
CA GLY A 222 17.56 22.11 33.46
C GLY A 222 16.05 22.30 33.63
N GLN A 223 15.40 21.43 34.43
CA GLN A 223 14.00 21.62 34.83
C GLN A 223 13.81 22.90 35.64
N ALA A 224 14.69 23.21 36.59
CA ALA A 224 14.63 24.46 37.34
C ALA A 224 14.82 25.70 36.45
N TRP A 225 15.83 25.68 35.58
CA TRP A 225 16.13 26.75 34.62
C TRP A 225 14.96 27.00 33.65
N ALA A 226 14.34 25.94 33.12
CA ALA A 226 13.18 26.05 32.24
C ALA A 226 11.94 26.66 32.92
N HIS A 227 11.84 26.59 34.24
CA HIS A 227 10.80 27.25 35.04
C HIS A 227 11.24 28.63 35.57
N GLY A 228 12.34 29.19 35.03
CA GLY A 228 12.80 30.54 35.36
C GLY A 228 13.65 30.68 36.62
N VAL A 229 14.10 29.57 37.22
CA VAL A 229 15.11 29.62 38.30
C VAL A 229 16.47 29.99 37.70
N ASP A 230 17.13 30.99 38.27
CA ASP A 230 18.48 31.35 37.85
C ASP A 230 19.48 30.25 38.24
N VAL A 231 20.28 29.79 37.28
CA VAL A 231 21.23 28.68 37.46
C VAL A 231 22.60 29.16 36.99
N ASP A 232 23.56 29.21 37.92
CA ASP A 232 24.95 29.56 37.61
C ASP A 232 25.63 28.47 36.76
N THR A 233 25.49 28.61 35.45
CA THR A 233 26.13 27.73 34.46
C THR A 233 27.66 27.85 34.43
N ALA A 234 28.23 28.96 34.91
CA ALA A 234 29.68 29.14 34.99
C ALA A 234 30.30 28.34 36.15
N ALA A 235 29.58 28.18 37.26
CA ALA A 235 29.94 27.25 38.33
C ALA A 235 29.85 25.78 37.89
N LEU A 236 28.94 25.44 36.98
CA LEU A 236 28.77 24.09 36.44
C LEU A 236 29.80 23.72 35.36
N TYR A 237 30.14 24.65 34.47
CA TYR A 237 31.06 24.42 33.34
C TYR A 237 32.13 25.52 33.21
N PRO A 238 33.22 25.47 34.01
CA PRO A 238 34.34 26.39 33.88
C PRO A 238 34.98 26.32 32.48
N GLY A 239 34.81 27.38 31.68
CA GLY A 239 35.32 27.47 30.31
C GLY A 239 34.35 27.02 29.20
N GLY A 240 33.11 26.66 29.54
CA GLY A 240 32.05 26.43 28.54
C GLY A 240 31.66 27.72 27.79
N ARG A 241 31.21 27.57 26.54
CA ARG A 241 30.60 28.67 25.76
C ARG A 241 29.09 28.47 25.75
N HIS A 242 28.34 29.47 26.18
CA HIS A 242 26.89 29.49 26.00
C HIS A 242 26.60 29.64 24.50
N VAL A 243 25.98 28.61 23.92
CA VAL A 243 25.38 28.68 22.58
C VAL A 243 23.90 28.97 22.74
N PRO A 244 23.29 29.86 21.94
CA PRO A 244 21.84 29.88 21.84
C PRO A 244 21.41 28.51 21.32
N LEU A 245 20.54 27.82 22.04
CA LEU A 245 19.92 26.60 21.54
C LEU A 245 18.80 26.98 20.60
N PRO A 246 18.73 26.39 19.39
CA PRO A 246 17.47 26.10 18.76
C PRO A 246 16.82 24.93 19.52
N THR A 247 16.22 25.18 20.68
CA THR A 247 15.22 24.25 21.24
C THR A 247 13.92 24.41 20.47
N TYR A 248 13.96 24.06 19.19
CA TYR A 248 12.78 23.90 18.38
C TYR A 248 12.70 22.43 17.96
N PRO A 249 12.06 21.55 18.76
CA PRO A 249 11.52 20.33 18.18
C PRO A 249 10.58 20.80 17.06
N PHE A 250 10.90 20.43 15.81
CA PHE A 250 10.11 20.76 14.62
C PHE A 250 8.61 20.62 14.93
N GLN A 251 7.78 21.58 14.52
CA GLN A 251 6.33 21.43 14.64
C GLN A 251 5.90 20.30 13.69
N ARG A 252 5.85 19.09 14.26
CA ARG A 252 5.52 17.83 13.58
C ARG A 252 4.03 17.78 13.25
N ASP A 253 3.66 18.56 12.25
CA ASP A 253 2.37 18.47 11.57
C ASP A 253 2.44 17.41 10.47
N ARG A 254 1.35 16.65 10.30
CA ARG A 254 1.28 15.53 9.36
C ARG A 254 0.97 16.00 7.94
N TYR A 255 1.89 15.74 7.02
CA TYR A 255 1.76 16.01 5.59
C TYR A 255 1.89 14.72 4.77
N TRP A 256 0.76 14.20 4.29
CA TRP A 256 0.73 13.06 3.38
C TRP A 256 -0.35 13.31 2.33
N LEU A 257 -0.06 13.03 1.05
CA LEU A 257 -1.09 13.00 0.02
C LEU A 257 -2.13 11.96 0.40
N ALA A 258 -3.40 12.36 0.49
CA ALA A 258 -4.45 11.40 0.76
C ALA A 258 -4.42 10.31 -0.32
N PRO A 259 -4.62 9.02 0.03
CA PRO A 259 -5.02 8.05 -0.97
C PRO A 259 -6.29 8.60 -1.64
N PRO A 260 -6.49 8.32 -2.94
CA PRO A 260 -7.66 8.82 -3.64
C PRO A 260 -8.86 8.30 -2.88
N SER A 261 -9.75 9.22 -2.47
CA SER A 261 -11.10 8.79 -2.17
C SER A 261 -11.60 8.12 -3.46
N PRO A 262 -12.17 6.91 -3.43
CA PRO A 262 -12.51 6.20 -4.65
C PRO A 262 -13.77 6.79 -5.32
N GLU A 263 -13.76 8.09 -5.63
CA GLU A 263 -14.47 8.65 -6.78
C GLU A 263 -13.77 8.19 -8.07
N ILE A 264 -13.75 6.87 -8.28
CA ILE A 264 -13.52 6.33 -9.62
C ILE A 264 -14.73 6.78 -10.44
N SER A 265 -14.55 7.83 -11.24
CA SER A 265 -15.56 8.26 -12.19
C SER A 265 -15.84 7.11 -13.15
N THR A 266 -17.04 6.54 -13.03
CA THR A 266 -17.49 5.45 -13.89
C THR A 266 -17.70 5.88 -15.34
N ASP A 267 -17.51 7.16 -15.69
CA ASP A 267 -17.64 7.66 -17.06
C ASP A 267 -16.61 6.99 -18.01
N ALA A 268 -15.43 6.64 -17.51
CA ALA A 268 -14.44 5.82 -18.22
C ALA A 268 -14.84 4.34 -18.37
N TRP A 269 -16.04 3.95 -17.93
CA TRP A 269 -16.64 2.62 -18.08
C TRP A 269 -17.98 2.64 -18.83
N ARG A 270 -18.44 3.83 -19.26
CA ARG A 270 -19.74 4.01 -19.93
C ARG A 270 -19.61 3.90 -21.45
N TYR A 271 -20.40 3.01 -22.04
CA TYR A 271 -20.47 2.79 -23.48
C TYR A 271 -21.91 2.74 -23.99
N ARG A 272 -22.08 3.09 -25.26
CA ARG A 272 -23.35 2.97 -25.97
C ARG A 272 -23.17 2.32 -27.33
N VAL A 273 -24.25 1.76 -27.84
CA VAL A 273 -24.34 1.33 -29.24
C VAL A 273 -24.59 2.57 -30.11
N THR A 274 -23.76 2.75 -31.12
CA THR A 274 -23.94 3.75 -32.19
C THR A 274 -24.16 3.04 -33.54
N TRP A 275 -24.77 3.76 -34.47
CA TRP A 275 -25.03 3.28 -35.83
C TRP A 275 -24.53 4.33 -36.83
N ARG A 276 -23.54 3.96 -37.64
CA ARG A 276 -22.99 4.83 -38.70
C ARG A 276 -23.59 4.46 -40.05
N THR A 277 -23.68 5.41 -40.97
CA THR A 277 -23.95 5.08 -42.39
C THR A 277 -22.86 4.16 -42.93
N GLY A 278 -23.25 2.97 -43.38
CA GLY A 278 -22.38 2.03 -44.07
C GLY A 278 -22.58 2.10 -45.58
N THR A 279 -21.54 1.79 -46.34
CA THR A 279 -21.58 1.82 -47.82
C THR A 279 -21.18 0.45 -48.35
N PRO A 280 -22.12 -0.51 -48.44
CA PRO A 280 -21.80 -1.86 -48.89
C PRO A 280 -21.33 -1.85 -50.35
N ALA A 281 -20.29 -2.63 -50.64
CA ALA A 281 -19.70 -2.76 -51.96
C ALA A 281 -20.63 -3.56 -52.89
N SER A 282 -21.01 -2.95 -54.02
CA SER A 282 -21.84 -3.64 -55.04
C SER A 282 -20.99 -4.58 -55.89
N GLN A 283 -20.66 -5.75 -55.31
CA GLN A 283 -19.95 -6.84 -55.98
C GLN A 283 -20.94 -7.85 -56.62
N PRO A 284 -20.50 -8.74 -57.52
CA PRO A 284 -21.30 -9.87 -57.95
C PRO A 284 -21.58 -10.81 -56.77
N LEU A 285 -22.86 -11.17 -56.54
CA LEU A 285 -23.21 -12.15 -55.51
C LEU A 285 -22.62 -13.53 -55.82
N PRO A 286 -22.29 -14.34 -54.78
CA PRO A 286 -21.93 -15.74 -54.94
C PRO A 286 -23.01 -16.56 -55.69
N ALA A 287 -22.58 -17.63 -56.37
CA ALA A 287 -23.38 -18.27 -57.42
C ALA A 287 -24.61 -19.02 -56.88
N THR A 288 -24.53 -19.63 -55.69
CA THR A 288 -25.61 -20.43 -55.10
C THR A 288 -25.91 -20.00 -53.66
N TRP A 289 -27.17 -19.70 -53.35
CA TRP A 289 -27.61 -19.29 -52.01
C TRP A 289 -28.68 -20.22 -51.47
N LEU A 290 -28.51 -20.67 -50.22
CA LEU A 290 -29.53 -21.38 -49.46
C LEU A 290 -30.33 -20.39 -48.63
N VAL A 291 -31.62 -20.22 -48.94
CA VAL A 291 -32.54 -19.35 -48.20
C VAL A 291 -33.39 -20.22 -47.26
N VAL A 292 -33.17 -20.08 -45.96
CA VAL A 292 -33.82 -20.89 -44.92
C VAL A 292 -34.99 -20.12 -44.34
N VAL A 293 -36.20 -20.66 -44.48
CA VAL A 293 -37.47 -19.99 -44.13
C VAL A 293 -38.25 -20.87 -43.14
N PRO A 294 -38.86 -20.32 -42.07
CA PRO A 294 -39.68 -21.11 -41.18
C PRO A 294 -41.01 -21.50 -41.86
N GLU A 295 -41.56 -22.66 -41.50
CA GLU A 295 -42.85 -23.12 -42.02
C GLU A 295 -43.96 -22.06 -41.82
N GLY A 296 -44.82 -21.93 -42.82
CA GLY A 296 -45.87 -20.90 -42.87
C GLY A 296 -45.40 -19.49 -43.29
N HIS A 297 -44.10 -19.26 -43.48
CA HIS A 297 -43.54 -17.95 -43.84
C HIS A 297 -42.98 -17.87 -45.28
N HIS A 298 -43.21 -18.87 -46.13
CA HIS A 298 -42.79 -18.86 -47.55
C HIS A 298 -43.45 -17.72 -48.35
N GLU A 299 -44.69 -17.37 -48.00
CA GLU A 299 -45.46 -16.26 -48.56
C GLU A 299 -45.21 -14.91 -47.85
N ASP A 300 -44.33 -14.87 -46.84
CA ASP A 300 -43.94 -13.61 -46.21
C ASP A 300 -43.33 -12.64 -47.24
N PRO A 301 -43.71 -11.34 -47.23
CA PRO A 301 -43.20 -10.37 -48.20
C PRO A 301 -41.68 -10.27 -48.28
N TRP A 302 -40.97 -10.47 -47.15
CA TRP A 302 -39.52 -10.46 -47.08
C TRP A 302 -38.89 -11.80 -47.46
N ALA A 303 -39.49 -12.95 -47.12
CA ALA A 303 -39.01 -14.25 -47.60
C ALA A 303 -39.09 -14.35 -49.13
N ALA A 304 -40.28 -14.17 -49.69
CA ALA A 304 -40.47 -14.15 -51.14
C ALA A 304 -39.73 -12.97 -51.81
N GLY A 305 -39.54 -11.86 -51.09
CA GLY A 305 -38.78 -10.70 -51.52
C GLY A 305 -37.29 -10.94 -51.68
N ALA A 306 -36.65 -11.55 -50.68
CA ALA A 306 -35.23 -11.88 -50.68
C ALA A 306 -34.89 -12.88 -51.80
N VAL A 307 -35.71 -13.93 -51.99
CA VAL A 307 -35.55 -14.89 -53.09
C VAL A 307 -35.59 -14.19 -54.46
N ARG A 308 -36.56 -13.27 -54.67
CA ARG A 308 -36.63 -12.46 -55.91
C ARG A 308 -35.40 -11.56 -56.08
N ALA A 309 -34.96 -10.87 -55.02
CA ALA A 309 -33.85 -9.92 -55.08
C ALA A 309 -32.51 -10.61 -55.39
N LEU A 310 -32.22 -11.74 -54.74
CA LEU A 310 -31.05 -12.59 -55.01
C LEU A 310 -31.08 -13.13 -56.45
N THR A 311 -32.21 -13.67 -56.89
CA THR A 311 -32.38 -14.19 -58.26
C THR A 311 -32.19 -13.08 -59.31
N ALA A 312 -32.71 -11.87 -59.07
CA ALA A 312 -32.55 -10.72 -59.96
C ALA A 312 -31.09 -10.23 -60.08
N ARG A 313 -30.25 -10.50 -59.07
CA ARG A 313 -28.80 -10.25 -59.08
C ARG A 313 -27.98 -11.42 -59.67
N GLY A 314 -28.65 -12.49 -60.12
CA GLY A 314 -28.03 -13.62 -60.81
C GLY A 314 -27.65 -14.82 -59.96
N ALA A 315 -28.02 -14.85 -58.66
CA ALA A 315 -27.78 -15.99 -57.79
C ALA A 315 -28.80 -17.13 -58.06
N GLN A 316 -28.33 -18.37 -58.03
CA GLN A 316 -29.18 -19.56 -57.96
C GLN A 316 -29.66 -19.75 -56.51
N VAL A 317 -30.94 -19.50 -56.26
CA VAL A 317 -31.52 -19.66 -54.92
C VAL A 317 -32.11 -21.06 -54.75
N VAL A 318 -31.73 -21.72 -53.65
CA VAL A 318 -32.37 -22.93 -53.11
C VAL A 318 -33.13 -22.53 -51.86
N GLU A 319 -34.45 -22.64 -51.87
CA GLU A 319 -35.28 -22.37 -50.69
C GLU A 319 -35.45 -23.64 -49.86
N HIS A 320 -35.25 -23.54 -48.54
CA HIS A 320 -35.40 -24.64 -47.61
C HIS A 320 -36.33 -24.23 -46.46
N VAL A 321 -37.53 -24.84 -46.45
CA VAL A 321 -38.55 -24.61 -45.42
C VAL A 321 -38.32 -25.54 -44.24
N VAL A 322 -38.25 -24.98 -43.03
CA VAL A 322 -37.98 -25.71 -41.78
C VAL A 322 -39.21 -25.70 -40.88
N SER A 323 -39.71 -26.89 -40.51
CA SER A 323 -40.85 -27.04 -39.60
C SER A 323 -40.47 -26.80 -38.14
N ALA A 324 -41.45 -26.38 -37.33
CA ALA A 324 -41.23 -26.13 -35.90
C ALA A 324 -40.98 -27.39 -35.05
N ASP A 325 -41.14 -28.60 -35.60
CA ASP A 325 -40.80 -29.88 -34.96
C ASP A 325 -39.46 -30.47 -35.46
N THR A 326 -38.70 -29.72 -36.27
CA THR A 326 -37.39 -30.16 -36.77
C THR A 326 -36.35 -30.18 -35.65
N ASP A 327 -35.62 -31.29 -35.54
CA ASP A 327 -34.48 -31.46 -34.63
C ASP A 327 -33.13 -31.31 -35.37
N ARG A 328 -32.03 -31.26 -34.60
CA ARG A 328 -30.65 -31.12 -35.12
C ARG A 328 -30.29 -32.21 -36.14
N GLU A 329 -30.68 -33.46 -35.87
CA GLU A 329 -30.33 -34.61 -36.73
C GLU A 329 -31.06 -34.53 -38.08
N ARG A 330 -32.36 -34.21 -38.07
CA ARG A 330 -33.16 -33.99 -39.28
C ARG A 330 -32.61 -32.82 -40.10
N LEU A 331 -32.28 -31.71 -39.45
CA LEU A 331 -31.76 -30.53 -40.15
C LEU A 331 -30.37 -30.80 -40.76
N ALA A 332 -29.47 -31.45 -40.02
CA ALA A 332 -28.17 -31.86 -40.53
C ALA A 332 -28.29 -32.84 -41.72
N ALA A 333 -29.22 -33.80 -41.66
CA ALA A 333 -29.50 -34.70 -42.77
C ALA A 333 -30.06 -33.97 -44.00
N ALA A 334 -31.01 -33.04 -43.80
CA ALA A 334 -31.59 -32.24 -44.88
C ALA A 334 -30.60 -31.26 -45.53
N LEU A 335 -29.60 -30.77 -44.79
CA LEU A 335 -28.47 -30.03 -45.35
C LEU A 335 -27.52 -30.96 -46.13
N ALA A 336 -27.23 -32.16 -45.62
CA ALA A 336 -26.33 -33.11 -46.28
C ALA A 336 -26.85 -33.66 -47.63
N GLU A 337 -28.16 -33.63 -47.87
CA GLU A 337 -28.78 -33.96 -49.17
C GLU A 337 -28.65 -32.83 -50.21
N GLN A 338 -28.25 -31.62 -49.82
CA GLN A 338 -28.12 -30.46 -50.69
C GLN A 338 -26.67 -30.25 -51.17
N PRO A 339 -26.46 -29.72 -52.39
CA PRO A 339 -25.15 -29.23 -52.78
C PRO A 339 -24.74 -28.07 -51.86
N ARG A 340 -23.50 -28.05 -51.39
CA ARG A 340 -22.97 -26.97 -50.55
C ARG A 340 -23.18 -25.61 -51.26
N PRO A 341 -23.93 -24.67 -50.67
CA PRO A 341 -24.13 -23.35 -51.25
C PRO A 341 -22.86 -22.49 -51.06
N ASP A 342 -22.83 -21.33 -51.71
CA ASP A 342 -21.80 -20.32 -51.49
C ASP A 342 -22.16 -19.34 -50.34
N GLY A 343 -23.43 -19.33 -49.89
CA GLY A 343 -23.90 -18.57 -48.73
C GLY A 343 -25.26 -19.06 -48.22
N VAL A 344 -25.55 -18.80 -46.94
CA VAL A 344 -26.81 -19.19 -46.27
C VAL A 344 -27.50 -17.93 -45.73
N LEU A 345 -28.77 -17.72 -46.09
CA LEU A 345 -29.59 -16.61 -45.62
C LEU A 345 -30.75 -17.16 -44.78
N SER A 346 -30.72 -16.93 -43.47
CA SER A 346 -31.73 -17.40 -42.52
C SER A 346 -32.76 -16.31 -42.23
N LEU A 347 -34.04 -16.61 -42.50
CA LEU A 347 -35.21 -15.83 -42.10
C LEU A 347 -35.96 -16.48 -40.93
N LEU A 348 -35.32 -17.41 -40.22
CA LEU A 348 -35.95 -18.15 -39.12
C LEU A 348 -36.48 -17.23 -38.01
N ALA A 349 -35.84 -16.07 -37.78
CA ALA A 349 -36.24 -15.11 -36.75
C ALA A 349 -37.69 -14.58 -36.90
N LEU A 350 -38.28 -14.63 -38.10
CA LEU A 350 -39.67 -14.20 -38.35
C LEU A 350 -40.70 -15.02 -37.54
N ALA A 351 -40.36 -16.26 -37.17
CA ALA A 351 -41.20 -17.16 -36.39
C ALA A 351 -41.18 -16.81 -34.89
N GLU A 352 -41.82 -15.71 -34.50
CA GLU A 352 -41.89 -15.23 -33.11
C GLU A 352 -42.79 -16.06 -32.19
N GLN A 353 -43.66 -16.93 -32.72
CA GLN A 353 -44.53 -17.76 -31.91
C GLN A 353 -43.73 -18.73 -30.99
N PRO A 354 -44.22 -19.01 -29.76
CA PRO A 354 -43.59 -19.98 -28.85
C PRO A 354 -43.31 -21.33 -29.51
N HIS A 355 -42.15 -21.91 -29.24
CA HIS A 355 -41.75 -23.20 -29.82
C HIS A 355 -42.60 -24.36 -29.25
N PRO A 356 -43.11 -25.30 -30.07
CA PRO A 356 -44.09 -26.31 -29.63
C PRO A 356 -43.65 -27.21 -28.46
N HIS A 357 -42.34 -27.42 -28.31
CA HIS A 357 -41.74 -28.25 -27.25
C HIS A 357 -40.93 -27.43 -26.23
N HIS A 358 -40.71 -26.14 -26.48
CA HIS A 358 -39.87 -25.25 -25.68
C HIS A 358 -40.52 -23.86 -25.60
N PRO A 359 -41.70 -23.73 -24.97
CA PRO A 359 -42.54 -22.53 -25.04
C PRO A 359 -41.88 -21.25 -24.48
N GLY A 360 -40.81 -21.35 -23.68
CA GLY A 360 -39.99 -20.23 -23.24
C GLY A 360 -39.06 -19.64 -24.31
N LEU A 361 -38.95 -20.29 -25.47
CA LEU A 361 -38.24 -19.81 -26.66
C LEU A 361 -39.22 -19.47 -27.79
N THR A 362 -38.86 -18.47 -28.61
CA THR A 362 -39.49 -18.31 -29.92
C THR A 362 -39.04 -19.43 -30.85
N THR A 363 -39.93 -19.85 -31.75
CA THR A 363 -39.62 -20.86 -32.76
C THR A 363 -38.39 -20.46 -33.59
N GLY A 364 -38.29 -19.19 -33.96
CA GLY A 364 -37.15 -18.67 -34.72
C GLY A 364 -35.81 -18.73 -34.01
N LEU A 365 -35.77 -18.48 -32.70
CA LEU A 365 -34.54 -18.56 -31.90
C LEU A 365 -34.08 -20.01 -31.71
N ALA A 366 -35.02 -20.93 -31.45
CA ALA A 366 -34.75 -22.36 -31.36
C ALA A 366 -34.23 -22.91 -32.69
N LEU A 367 -34.93 -22.64 -33.81
CA LEU A 367 -34.51 -23.08 -35.14
C LEU A 367 -33.19 -22.45 -35.59
N THR A 368 -32.88 -21.20 -35.24
CA THR A 368 -31.57 -20.58 -35.56
C THR A 368 -30.43 -21.26 -34.79
N THR A 369 -30.67 -21.66 -33.54
CA THR A 369 -29.71 -22.44 -32.74
C THR A 369 -29.45 -23.80 -33.39
N LEU A 370 -30.52 -24.52 -33.78
CA LEU A 370 -30.41 -25.80 -34.48
C LEU A 370 -29.73 -25.68 -35.85
N LEU A 371 -30.01 -24.63 -36.63
CA LEU A 371 -29.36 -24.38 -37.93
C LEU A 371 -27.85 -24.18 -37.76
N THR A 372 -27.44 -23.43 -36.73
CA THR A 372 -26.02 -23.23 -36.41
C THR A 372 -25.34 -24.55 -36.08
N GLN A 373 -25.96 -25.36 -35.22
CA GLN A 373 -25.46 -26.69 -34.86
C GLN A 373 -25.35 -27.62 -36.08
N ALA A 374 -26.37 -27.64 -36.94
CA ALA A 374 -26.40 -28.47 -38.14
C ALA A 374 -25.36 -28.05 -39.20
N LEU A 375 -25.08 -26.75 -39.35
CA LEU A 375 -24.00 -26.24 -40.21
C LEU A 375 -22.61 -26.63 -39.69
N GLY A 376 -22.41 -26.60 -38.37
CA GLY A 376 -21.21 -27.09 -37.70
C GLY A 376 -20.99 -28.59 -37.90
N ASP A 377 -22.04 -29.40 -37.75
CA ASP A 377 -21.99 -30.86 -38.00
C ASP A 377 -21.68 -31.18 -39.47
N ALA A 378 -22.28 -30.43 -40.40
CA ALA A 378 -22.02 -30.53 -41.84
C ALA A 378 -20.63 -29.99 -42.25
N ARG A 379 -19.94 -29.25 -41.36
CA ARG A 379 -18.65 -28.59 -41.57
C ARG A 379 -18.64 -27.64 -42.79
N TRP A 380 -19.74 -26.92 -42.98
CA TRP A 380 -19.89 -25.97 -44.07
C TRP A 380 -19.25 -24.62 -43.72
N ALA A 381 -18.04 -24.36 -44.21
CA ALA A 381 -17.43 -23.03 -44.15
C ALA A 381 -18.04 -22.09 -45.20
N VAL A 382 -19.26 -21.60 -44.95
CA VAL A 382 -20.06 -20.74 -45.86
C VAL A 382 -20.75 -19.65 -45.03
N PRO A 383 -20.82 -18.39 -45.48
CA PRO A 383 -21.35 -17.30 -44.66
C PRO A 383 -22.85 -17.45 -44.35
N LEU A 384 -23.16 -17.66 -43.07
CA LEU A 384 -24.49 -17.62 -42.48
C LEU A 384 -24.87 -16.18 -42.14
N TRP A 385 -25.91 -15.69 -42.80
CA TRP A 385 -26.54 -14.39 -42.56
C TRP A 385 -27.89 -14.57 -41.88
N CYS A 386 -28.07 -13.98 -40.71
CA CYS A 386 -29.33 -14.02 -39.96
C CYS A 386 -30.11 -12.71 -40.15
N LEU A 387 -31.31 -12.82 -40.74
CA LEU A 387 -32.22 -11.69 -40.94
C LEU A 387 -33.17 -11.51 -39.77
N THR A 388 -33.49 -10.25 -39.49
CA THR A 388 -34.49 -9.80 -38.52
C THR A 388 -35.26 -8.61 -39.10
N GLN A 389 -36.42 -8.26 -38.54
CA GLN A 389 -37.23 -7.12 -38.92
C GLN A 389 -37.52 -6.24 -37.71
N GLY A 390 -37.25 -4.94 -37.76
CA GLY A 390 -37.57 -4.01 -36.67
C GLY A 390 -37.01 -4.42 -35.29
N ALA A 391 -35.88 -5.13 -35.25
CA ALA A 391 -35.27 -5.66 -34.03
C ALA A 391 -34.29 -4.68 -33.37
N THR A 392 -33.89 -3.60 -34.07
CA THR A 392 -32.90 -2.63 -33.58
C THR A 392 -33.38 -1.18 -33.68
N SER A 393 -32.90 -0.31 -32.78
CA SER A 393 -33.13 1.14 -32.78
C SER A 393 -32.19 1.90 -33.74
N ALA A 394 -31.80 1.26 -34.85
CA ALA A 394 -30.72 1.76 -35.71
C ALA A 394 -31.03 3.07 -36.44
N PHE A 395 -32.31 3.44 -36.61
CA PHE A 395 -32.74 4.66 -37.30
C PHE A 395 -33.39 5.70 -36.37
N GLY A 396 -33.83 5.30 -35.17
CA GLY A 396 -34.26 6.17 -34.08
C GLY A 396 -34.65 5.41 -32.79
N HIS A 397 -34.79 6.15 -31.69
CA HIS A 397 -35.36 5.60 -30.45
C HIS A 397 -36.84 5.24 -30.62
N GLY A 398 -37.27 4.13 -30.04
CA GLY A 398 -38.66 3.66 -30.13
C GLY A 398 -39.07 2.93 -31.43
N GLU A 399 -38.14 2.69 -32.36
CA GLU A 399 -38.39 1.95 -33.62
C GLU A 399 -38.30 0.42 -33.49
N VAL A 400 -38.10 -0.10 -32.27
CA VAL A 400 -38.06 -1.55 -32.03
C VAL A 400 -39.50 -2.10 -31.98
N HIS A 401 -39.93 -2.70 -33.09
CA HIS A 401 -41.25 -3.29 -33.23
C HIS A 401 -41.27 -4.77 -32.82
N HIS A 402 -40.17 -5.49 -33.04
CA HIS A 402 -40.05 -6.94 -32.83
C HIS A 402 -38.88 -7.27 -31.87
N PRO A 403 -38.98 -6.90 -30.58
CA PRO A 403 -37.90 -7.11 -29.62
C PRO A 403 -37.55 -8.59 -29.43
N ALA A 404 -38.49 -9.51 -29.68
CA ALA A 404 -38.26 -10.95 -29.67
C ALA A 404 -37.15 -11.39 -30.65
N GLN A 405 -37.05 -10.75 -31.82
CA GLN A 405 -36.03 -11.05 -32.81
C GLN A 405 -34.63 -10.56 -32.42
N ALA A 406 -34.51 -9.62 -31.48
CA ALA A 406 -33.21 -9.18 -30.96
C ALA A 406 -32.47 -10.28 -30.17
N ALA A 407 -33.16 -11.33 -29.72
CA ALA A 407 -32.50 -12.51 -29.16
C ALA A 407 -31.60 -13.21 -30.20
N VAL A 408 -31.96 -13.20 -31.48
CA VAL A 408 -31.13 -13.70 -32.59
C VAL A 408 -29.88 -12.85 -32.79
N TRP A 409 -29.93 -11.54 -32.49
CA TRP A 409 -28.73 -10.69 -32.49
C TRP A 409 -27.75 -11.05 -31.36
N GLY A 410 -28.25 -11.35 -30.17
CA GLY A 410 -27.42 -11.84 -29.06
C GLY A 410 -26.77 -13.18 -29.38
N LEU A 411 -27.56 -14.13 -29.90
CA LEU A 411 -27.06 -15.43 -30.38
C LEU A 411 -26.02 -15.26 -31.50
N GLY A 412 -26.30 -14.47 -32.53
CA GLY A 412 -25.43 -14.27 -33.69
C GLY A 412 -24.05 -13.70 -33.34
N ARG A 413 -23.97 -12.81 -32.35
CA ARG A 413 -22.68 -12.33 -31.82
C ARG A 413 -21.85 -13.46 -31.22
N VAL A 414 -22.48 -14.46 -30.60
CA VAL A 414 -21.82 -15.66 -30.08
C VAL A 414 -21.49 -16.67 -31.19
N ILE A 415 -22.33 -16.80 -32.23
CA ILE A 415 -21.96 -17.58 -33.43
C ILE A 415 -20.69 -17.01 -34.07
N GLY A 416 -20.57 -15.68 -34.18
CA GLY A 416 -19.34 -15.03 -34.66
C GLY A 416 -18.11 -15.15 -33.73
N LEU A 417 -18.29 -15.65 -32.51
CA LEU A 417 -17.25 -15.97 -31.54
C LEU A 417 -16.80 -17.42 -31.61
N GLU A 418 -17.74 -18.36 -31.64
CA GLU A 418 -17.48 -19.81 -31.60
C GLU A 418 -17.28 -20.44 -32.99
N HIS A 419 -17.93 -19.86 -34.01
CA HIS A 419 -17.95 -20.35 -35.39
C HIS A 419 -17.56 -19.27 -36.42
N PRO A 420 -16.37 -18.64 -36.29
CA PRO A 420 -15.90 -17.63 -37.24
C PRO A 420 -15.78 -18.15 -38.68
N GLU A 421 -15.62 -19.46 -38.88
CA GLU A 421 -15.42 -20.11 -40.18
C GLU A 421 -16.64 -20.13 -41.10
N PHE A 422 -17.84 -19.91 -40.56
CA PHE A 422 -19.09 -19.89 -41.33
C PHE A 422 -20.01 -18.71 -40.97
N TRP A 423 -19.54 -17.73 -40.22
CA TRP A 423 -20.35 -16.55 -39.89
C TRP A 423 -20.32 -15.52 -41.02
N GLY A 424 -21.50 -15.15 -41.54
CA GLY A 424 -21.68 -14.02 -42.47
C GLY A 424 -22.02 -12.73 -41.73
N GLY A 425 -23.14 -12.71 -40.98
CA GLY A 425 -23.56 -11.52 -40.26
C GLY A 425 -25.02 -11.47 -39.82
N LEU A 426 -25.40 -10.33 -39.25
CA LEU A 426 -26.76 -9.96 -38.85
C LEU A 426 -27.23 -8.79 -39.71
N VAL A 427 -28.48 -8.86 -40.20
CA VAL A 427 -29.13 -7.74 -40.88
C VAL A 427 -30.54 -7.52 -40.32
N ASP A 428 -30.82 -6.28 -39.90
CA ASP A 428 -32.15 -5.85 -39.46
C ASP A 428 -32.85 -5.03 -40.56
N LEU A 429 -34.05 -5.43 -40.94
CA LEU A 429 -34.83 -4.94 -42.08
C LEU A 429 -36.06 -4.13 -41.61
N PRO A 430 -36.69 -3.28 -42.46
CA PRO A 430 -37.97 -2.67 -42.11
C PRO A 430 -39.07 -3.74 -41.98
N ALA A 431 -40.05 -3.51 -41.11
CA ALA A 431 -41.19 -4.41 -40.93
C ALA A 431 -42.05 -4.54 -42.21
N GLU A 432 -42.17 -3.46 -42.99
CA GLU A 432 -42.78 -3.51 -44.33
C GLU A 432 -41.72 -3.79 -45.39
N TYR A 433 -42.01 -4.69 -46.34
CA TYR A 433 -41.12 -4.97 -47.47
C TYR A 433 -41.06 -3.79 -48.45
N ASP A 434 -39.84 -3.41 -48.84
CA ASP A 434 -39.61 -2.46 -49.93
C ASP A 434 -38.45 -2.89 -50.84
N GLU A 435 -38.58 -2.64 -52.15
CA GLU A 435 -37.62 -3.08 -53.16
C GLU A 435 -36.23 -2.42 -53.02
N ARG A 436 -36.13 -1.24 -52.42
CA ARG A 436 -34.85 -0.54 -52.25
C ARG A 436 -34.04 -1.18 -51.12
N SER A 437 -34.68 -1.44 -49.99
CA SER A 437 -34.05 -2.18 -48.89
C SER A 437 -33.69 -3.61 -49.31
N ALA A 438 -34.50 -4.26 -50.14
CA ALA A 438 -34.16 -5.57 -50.72
C ALA A 438 -32.96 -5.52 -51.68
N ALA A 439 -32.83 -4.45 -52.47
CA ALA A 439 -31.65 -4.24 -53.32
C ALA A 439 -30.37 -3.99 -52.49
N THR A 440 -30.47 -3.19 -51.42
CA THR A 440 -29.38 -2.92 -50.47
C THR A 440 -29.00 -4.15 -49.65
N LEU A 441 -29.95 -5.01 -49.28
CA LEU A 441 -29.67 -6.31 -48.68
C LEU A 441 -28.75 -7.14 -49.59
N CYS A 442 -29.03 -7.21 -50.89
CA CYS A 442 -28.14 -7.90 -51.83
C CYS A 442 -26.75 -7.27 -51.93
N ASP A 443 -26.60 -5.95 -51.78
CA ASP A 443 -25.27 -5.31 -51.72
C ASP A 443 -24.54 -5.65 -50.41
N VAL A 444 -25.24 -5.69 -49.26
CA VAL A 444 -24.67 -6.14 -47.97
C VAL A 444 -24.18 -7.58 -48.04
N LEU A 445 -24.99 -8.49 -48.60
CA LEU A 445 -24.64 -9.90 -48.77
C LEU A 445 -23.50 -10.13 -49.78
N ALA A 446 -23.18 -9.13 -50.61
CA ALA A 446 -22.09 -9.16 -51.60
C ALA A 446 -20.83 -8.39 -51.15
N ASP A 447 -20.89 -7.63 -50.06
CA ASP A 447 -19.85 -6.67 -49.65
C ASP A 447 -18.49 -7.35 -49.47
N GLY A 448 -18.46 -8.49 -48.79
CA GLY A 448 -17.28 -9.32 -48.59
C GLY A 448 -16.21 -8.72 -47.66
N GLY A 449 -16.48 -7.58 -47.01
CA GLY A 449 -15.64 -6.98 -45.98
C GLY A 449 -15.91 -7.53 -44.57
N ASP A 450 -15.27 -6.89 -43.58
CA ASP A 450 -15.30 -7.31 -42.17
C ASP A 450 -16.58 -6.87 -41.40
N GLU A 451 -17.54 -6.21 -42.05
CA GLU A 451 -18.75 -5.68 -41.41
C GLU A 451 -19.84 -6.76 -41.26
N ASP A 452 -20.13 -7.13 -40.02
CA ASP A 452 -20.99 -8.27 -39.69
C ASP A 452 -22.35 -7.91 -39.06
N GLN A 453 -22.66 -6.62 -38.86
CA GLN A 453 -23.81 -6.15 -38.10
C GLN A 453 -24.45 -4.91 -38.74
N TRP A 454 -25.48 -5.15 -39.54
CA TRP A 454 -26.12 -4.18 -40.42
C TRP A 454 -27.58 -3.90 -40.06
N ALA A 455 -28.04 -2.69 -40.31
CA ALA A 455 -29.45 -2.33 -40.34
C ALA A 455 -29.78 -1.57 -41.61
N VAL A 456 -30.81 -1.99 -42.34
CA VAL A 456 -31.20 -1.40 -43.62
C VAL A 456 -32.61 -0.81 -43.50
N ARG A 457 -32.81 0.42 -43.97
CA ARG A 457 -34.13 1.06 -44.10
C ARG A 457 -34.16 1.97 -45.33
N ALA A 458 -35.23 1.88 -46.13
CA ALA A 458 -35.48 2.72 -47.31
C ALA A 458 -34.28 2.84 -48.30
N GLY A 459 -33.49 1.77 -48.44
CA GLY A 459 -32.28 1.75 -49.28
C GLY A 459 -31.03 2.41 -48.66
N THR A 460 -31.04 2.73 -47.37
CA THR A 460 -29.85 3.17 -46.60
C THR A 460 -29.40 2.04 -45.69
N ALA A 461 -28.10 1.74 -45.69
CA ALA A 461 -27.48 0.80 -44.76
C ALA A 461 -26.77 1.54 -43.61
N ARG A 462 -26.85 0.97 -42.40
CA ARG A 462 -26.09 1.40 -41.23
C ARG A 462 -25.34 0.24 -40.60
N VAL A 463 -24.11 0.47 -40.17
CA VAL A 463 -23.26 -0.50 -39.46
C VAL A 463 -23.22 -0.18 -37.97
N ARG A 464 -23.20 -1.22 -37.14
CA ARG A 464 -23.18 -1.11 -35.68
C ARG A 464 -21.78 -0.81 -35.15
N ARG A 465 -21.69 0.03 -34.12
CA ARG A 465 -20.47 0.40 -33.40
C ARG A 465 -20.69 0.47 -31.89
N LEU A 466 -19.61 0.33 -31.14
CA LEU A 466 -19.52 0.61 -29.71
C LEU A 466 -18.72 1.90 -29.52
N SER A 467 -19.27 2.87 -28.80
CA SER A 467 -18.63 4.16 -28.55
C SER A 467 -18.77 4.59 -27.09
N ARG A 468 -17.91 5.50 -26.65
CA ARG A 468 -17.95 6.11 -25.31
C ARG A 468 -19.24 6.90 -25.10
N ALA A 469 -19.94 6.65 -24.00
CA ALA A 469 -21.06 7.48 -23.56
C ALA A 469 -20.54 8.58 -22.63
N GLN A 470 -20.18 9.74 -23.20
CA GLN A 470 -19.62 10.87 -22.45
C GLN A 470 -20.65 11.48 -21.48
N ALA A 471 -20.22 11.72 -20.24
CA ALA A 471 -20.95 12.55 -19.28
C ALA A 471 -20.10 13.65 -18.60
N GLU A 472 -18.77 13.65 -18.78
CA GLU A 472 -17.88 14.72 -18.29
C GLU A 472 -18.41 16.11 -18.70
N GLY A 473 -18.50 17.02 -17.73
CA GLY A 473 -19.00 18.38 -17.91
C GLY A 473 -20.50 18.52 -18.22
N THR A 474 -21.26 17.42 -18.35
CA THR A 474 -22.70 17.47 -18.63
C THR A 474 -23.51 17.29 -17.35
N PRO A 475 -24.25 18.32 -16.88
CA PRO A 475 -25.10 18.18 -15.69
C PRO A 475 -26.19 17.15 -15.93
N ALA A 476 -26.50 16.37 -14.89
CA ALA A 476 -27.57 15.37 -14.90
C ALA A 476 -28.91 15.98 -15.32
N ARG A 477 -29.71 15.23 -16.10
CA ARG A 477 -31.00 15.74 -16.62
C ARG A 477 -32.04 15.93 -15.51
N ARG A 478 -32.01 15.07 -14.50
CA ARG A 478 -32.85 15.11 -13.29
C ARG A 478 -32.08 14.53 -12.11
N ALA A 479 -32.59 14.74 -10.89
CA ALA A 479 -32.27 13.91 -9.74
C ALA A 479 -33.40 12.88 -9.57
N TRP A 480 -33.19 11.68 -10.08
CA TRP A 480 -34.15 10.59 -10.02
C TRP A 480 -34.23 10.00 -8.61
N ARG A 481 -35.46 9.79 -8.15
CA ARG A 481 -35.77 9.08 -6.90
C ARG A 481 -36.97 8.16 -7.12
N PRO A 482 -36.99 6.95 -6.53
CA PRO A 482 -38.15 6.08 -6.59
C PRO A 482 -39.33 6.68 -5.81
N ASN A 483 -40.53 6.51 -6.34
CA ASN A 483 -41.80 6.87 -5.69
C ASN A 483 -42.69 5.63 -5.58
N GLY A 484 -43.53 5.55 -4.56
CA GLY A 484 -44.39 4.38 -4.31
C GLY A 484 -43.63 3.10 -3.97
N THR A 485 -44.23 1.94 -4.26
CA THR A 485 -43.61 0.62 -4.05
C THR A 485 -42.64 0.27 -5.17
N VAL A 486 -41.43 -0.16 -4.81
CA VAL A 486 -40.44 -0.72 -5.75
C VAL A 486 -40.45 -2.23 -5.67
N LEU A 487 -40.67 -2.91 -6.80
CA LEU A 487 -40.58 -4.37 -6.92
C LEU A 487 -39.23 -4.76 -7.51
N VAL A 488 -38.42 -5.50 -6.77
CA VAL A 488 -37.11 -6.01 -7.21
C VAL A 488 -37.18 -7.51 -7.39
N THR A 489 -36.94 -8.00 -8.61
CA THR A 489 -36.95 -9.44 -8.92
C THR A 489 -35.53 -9.97 -9.04
N GLY A 490 -35.28 -11.21 -8.63
CA GLY A 490 -33.92 -11.77 -8.57
C GLY A 490 -33.09 -11.23 -7.40
N ALA A 491 -33.70 -10.47 -6.49
CA ALA A 491 -33.05 -9.85 -5.33
C ALA A 491 -32.45 -10.83 -4.30
N THR A 492 -32.64 -12.15 -4.50
CA THR A 492 -32.05 -13.22 -3.68
C THR A 492 -30.69 -13.70 -4.22
N GLY A 493 -30.17 -13.08 -5.28
CA GLY A 493 -28.83 -13.31 -5.83
C GLY A 493 -27.81 -12.24 -5.43
N ALA A 494 -26.56 -12.40 -5.86
CA ALA A 494 -25.39 -11.62 -5.39
C ALA A 494 -25.55 -10.08 -5.39
N VAL A 495 -26.22 -9.53 -6.42
CA VAL A 495 -26.41 -8.08 -6.59
C VAL A 495 -27.63 -7.51 -5.85
N GLY A 496 -28.55 -8.37 -5.41
CA GLY A 496 -29.85 -7.98 -4.84
C GLY A 496 -29.76 -7.08 -3.60
N PRO A 497 -28.93 -7.41 -2.59
CA PRO A 497 -28.76 -6.57 -1.40
C PRO A 497 -28.22 -5.17 -1.72
N TYR A 498 -27.31 -5.04 -2.69
CA TYR A 498 -26.76 -3.74 -3.11
C TYR A 498 -27.83 -2.86 -3.77
N ILE A 499 -28.67 -3.46 -4.63
CA ILE A 499 -29.82 -2.77 -5.25
C ILE A 499 -30.81 -2.31 -4.18
N ALA A 500 -31.10 -3.14 -3.17
CA ALA A 500 -32.03 -2.79 -2.09
C ALA A 500 -31.50 -1.62 -1.22
N ARG A 501 -30.20 -1.63 -0.87
CA ARG A 501 -29.54 -0.52 -0.16
C ARG A 501 -29.54 0.77 -0.98
N TRP A 502 -29.19 0.69 -2.26
CA TRP A 502 -29.26 1.84 -3.18
C TRP A 502 -30.65 2.46 -3.23
N LEU A 503 -31.70 1.65 -3.44
CA LEU A 503 -33.07 2.13 -3.51
C LEU A 503 -33.54 2.76 -2.17
N SER A 504 -33.14 2.19 -1.04
CA SER A 504 -33.38 2.79 0.29
C SER A 504 -32.70 4.16 0.43
N GLY A 505 -31.42 4.27 0.08
CA GLY A 505 -30.68 5.55 0.07
C GLY A 505 -31.22 6.59 -0.93
N ALA A 506 -31.76 6.14 -2.07
CA ALA A 506 -32.46 6.98 -3.04
C ALA A 506 -33.83 7.47 -2.51
N GLY A 507 -34.34 6.90 -1.41
CA GLY A 507 -35.55 7.35 -0.70
C GLY A 507 -36.77 6.45 -0.88
N ALA A 508 -36.61 5.18 -1.26
CA ALA A 508 -37.73 4.25 -1.38
C ALA A 508 -38.38 3.98 0.00
N GLY A 509 -39.66 4.31 0.13
CA GLY A 509 -40.44 4.04 1.35
C GLY A 509 -40.87 2.57 1.49
N HIS A 510 -41.03 1.85 0.37
CA HIS A 510 -41.45 0.45 0.35
C HIS A 510 -40.76 -0.33 -0.77
N LEU A 511 -40.08 -1.41 -0.39
CA LEU A 511 -39.37 -2.35 -1.26
C LEU A 511 -40.00 -3.74 -1.13
N VAL A 512 -40.26 -4.40 -2.26
CA VAL A 512 -40.72 -5.79 -2.32
C VAL A 512 -39.67 -6.61 -3.06
N LEU A 513 -39.04 -7.56 -2.37
CA LEU A 513 -38.06 -8.48 -2.95
C LEU A 513 -38.76 -9.78 -3.37
N ALA A 514 -38.89 -10.00 -4.67
CA ALA A 514 -39.58 -11.15 -5.23
C ALA A 514 -38.61 -12.26 -5.67
N GLY A 515 -38.86 -13.48 -5.19
CA GLY A 515 -38.13 -14.68 -5.60
C GLY A 515 -38.68 -15.97 -4.99
N ARG A 516 -38.22 -17.12 -5.51
CA ARG A 516 -38.77 -18.45 -5.19
C ARG A 516 -38.67 -18.88 -3.71
N ARG A 517 -37.81 -18.25 -2.91
CA ARG A 517 -37.58 -18.57 -1.49
C ARG A 517 -38.19 -17.56 -0.51
N GLY A 518 -38.72 -16.42 -0.97
CA GLY A 518 -39.32 -15.39 -0.11
C GLY A 518 -38.39 -14.96 1.04
N ALA A 519 -38.86 -15.12 2.28
CA ALA A 519 -38.14 -14.77 3.50
C ALA A 519 -37.12 -15.84 3.95
N ASP A 520 -37.15 -17.06 3.39
CA ASP A 520 -36.25 -18.18 3.73
C ASP A 520 -34.85 -18.04 3.08
N VAL A 521 -34.42 -16.81 2.82
CA VAL A 521 -33.13 -16.46 2.20
C VAL A 521 -32.16 -16.05 3.30
N PRO A 522 -30.95 -16.65 3.38
CA PRO A 522 -29.92 -16.23 4.34
C PRO A 522 -29.63 -14.72 4.21
N GLY A 523 -29.60 -14.00 5.34
CA GLY A 523 -29.40 -12.55 5.38
C GLY A 523 -30.66 -11.69 5.19
N ALA A 524 -31.83 -12.29 4.93
CA ALA A 524 -33.07 -11.54 4.69
C ALA A 524 -33.56 -10.75 5.92
N ALA A 525 -33.49 -11.35 7.12
CA ALA A 525 -33.95 -10.71 8.35
C ALA A 525 -33.00 -9.57 8.76
N GLU A 526 -31.70 -9.76 8.56
CA GLU A 526 -30.65 -8.77 8.79
C GLU A 526 -30.81 -7.58 7.85
N LEU A 527 -31.00 -7.80 6.54
CA LEU A 527 -31.23 -6.74 5.56
C LEU A 527 -32.55 -5.99 5.83
N ALA A 528 -33.62 -6.70 6.21
CA ALA A 528 -34.88 -6.05 6.59
C ALA A 528 -34.73 -5.15 7.82
N ALA A 529 -33.97 -5.61 8.84
CA ALA A 529 -33.68 -4.81 10.03
C ALA A 529 -32.78 -3.60 9.72
N GLU A 530 -31.78 -3.78 8.86
CA GLU A 530 -30.88 -2.72 8.38
C GLU A 530 -31.67 -1.58 7.70
N LEU A 531 -32.49 -1.91 6.69
CA LEU A 531 -33.24 -0.91 5.92
C LEU A 531 -34.38 -0.26 6.72
N ALA A 532 -34.92 -0.95 7.73
CA ALA A 532 -35.92 -0.39 8.64
C ALA A 532 -35.37 0.78 9.49
N VAL A 533 -34.07 0.80 9.82
CA VAL A 533 -33.43 1.94 10.50
C VAL A 533 -33.47 3.20 9.63
N SER A 534 -33.30 3.04 8.32
CA SER A 534 -33.40 4.12 7.31
C SER A 534 -34.85 4.52 6.98
N GLY A 535 -35.85 3.89 7.61
CA GLY A 535 -37.27 4.15 7.37
C GLY A 535 -37.87 3.47 6.13
N THR A 536 -37.12 2.57 5.49
CA THR A 536 -37.61 1.78 4.34
C THR A 536 -38.27 0.49 4.82
N ARG A 537 -39.53 0.25 4.43
CA ARG A 537 -40.18 -1.06 4.62
C ARG A 537 -39.66 -2.06 3.58
N LEU A 538 -39.25 -3.24 4.03
CA LEU A 538 -38.81 -4.35 3.17
C LEU A 538 -39.74 -5.57 3.34
N ASP A 539 -40.44 -5.93 2.27
CA ASP A 539 -41.30 -7.12 2.20
C ASP A 539 -40.64 -8.19 1.31
N HIS A 540 -40.66 -9.45 1.74
CA HIS A 540 -40.19 -10.59 0.94
C HIS A 540 -41.37 -11.37 0.35
N ALA A 541 -41.44 -11.45 -0.98
CA ALA A 541 -42.52 -12.12 -1.70
C ALA A 541 -42.05 -13.44 -2.32
N VAL A 542 -42.74 -14.55 -1.98
CA VAL A 542 -42.61 -15.81 -2.74
C VAL A 542 -43.31 -15.63 -4.09
N CYS A 543 -42.51 -15.56 -5.15
CA CYS A 543 -43.00 -15.46 -6.53
C CYS A 543 -41.98 -16.08 -7.47
N ASP A 544 -42.44 -16.90 -8.41
CA ASP A 544 -41.67 -17.19 -9.62
C ASP A 544 -42.09 -16.17 -10.68
N VAL A 545 -41.14 -15.46 -11.27
CA VAL A 545 -41.44 -14.43 -12.29
C VAL A 545 -41.67 -15.03 -13.68
N THR A 546 -41.30 -16.29 -13.86
CA THR A 546 -41.58 -17.06 -15.08
C THR A 546 -43.02 -17.59 -15.12
N ASP A 547 -43.75 -17.56 -14.00
CA ASP A 547 -45.18 -17.87 -13.92
C ASP A 547 -46.02 -16.58 -13.93
N ARG A 548 -46.76 -16.37 -15.02
CA ARG A 548 -47.61 -15.18 -15.23
C ARG A 548 -48.71 -15.05 -14.18
N GLU A 549 -49.30 -16.15 -13.73
CA GLU A 549 -50.37 -16.15 -12.72
C GLU A 549 -49.80 -15.83 -11.33
N ALA A 550 -48.59 -16.31 -11.02
CA ALA A 550 -47.90 -15.96 -9.79
C ALA A 550 -47.57 -14.46 -9.72
N VAL A 551 -47.08 -13.87 -10.83
CA VAL A 551 -46.83 -12.42 -10.94
C VAL A 551 -48.13 -11.62 -10.83
N ALA A 552 -49.18 -12.00 -11.55
CA ALA A 552 -50.48 -11.34 -11.47
C ALA A 552 -51.03 -11.34 -10.04
N GLY A 553 -51.02 -12.49 -9.36
CA GLY A 553 -51.45 -12.60 -7.98
C GLY A 553 -50.60 -11.76 -7.00
N LEU A 554 -49.30 -11.56 -7.26
CA LEU A 554 -48.47 -10.65 -6.46
C LEU A 554 -48.86 -9.19 -6.67
N VAL A 555 -49.02 -8.76 -7.92
CA VAL A 555 -49.42 -7.40 -8.29
C VAL A 555 -50.80 -7.06 -7.71
N GLU A 556 -51.78 -7.96 -7.84
CA GLU A 556 -53.13 -7.79 -7.30
C GLU A 556 -53.14 -7.64 -5.78
N ARG A 557 -52.33 -8.43 -5.04
CA ARG A 557 -52.21 -8.31 -3.58
C ARG A 557 -51.63 -6.95 -3.18
N LEU A 558 -50.52 -6.53 -3.78
CA LEU A 558 -49.88 -5.25 -3.46
C LEU A 558 -50.78 -4.05 -3.76
N ALA A 559 -51.59 -4.13 -4.83
CA ALA A 559 -52.61 -3.14 -5.15
C ALA A 559 -53.77 -3.14 -4.14
N ALA A 560 -54.26 -4.32 -3.73
CA ALA A 560 -55.33 -4.46 -2.73
C ALA A 560 -54.90 -3.95 -1.33
N ASP A 561 -53.63 -4.13 -0.97
CA ASP A 561 -53.02 -3.61 0.26
C ASP A 561 -52.76 -2.09 0.21
N GLY A 562 -53.14 -1.41 -0.87
CA GLY A 562 -52.98 0.04 -1.04
C GLY A 562 -51.55 0.49 -1.37
N THR A 563 -50.68 -0.44 -1.78
CA THR A 563 -49.26 -0.22 -2.07
C THR A 563 -48.87 -0.60 -3.50
N PRO A 564 -49.55 -0.07 -4.54
CA PRO A 564 -49.32 -0.46 -5.93
C PRO A 564 -47.87 -0.23 -6.36
N VAL A 565 -47.35 -1.14 -7.18
CA VAL A 565 -46.00 -1.07 -7.73
C VAL A 565 -45.90 0.09 -8.71
N ARG A 566 -44.86 0.91 -8.54
CA ARG A 566 -44.56 2.09 -9.37
C ARG A 566 -43.19 2.05 -10.00
N VAL A 567 -42.25 1.32 -9.40
CA VAL A 567 -40.92 1.08 -9.96
C VAL A 567 -40.67 -0.42 -9.99
N VAL A 568 -40.10 -0.92 -11.08
CA VAL A 568 -39.66 -2.31 -11.19
C VAL A 568 -38.17 -2.36 -11.48
N VAL A 569 -37.43 -3.19 -10.77
CA VAL A 569 -36.03 -3.52 -11.07
C VAL A 569 -35.93 -5.03 -11.32
N HIS A 570 -35.75 -5.40 -12.58
CA HIS A 570 -35.71 -6.78 -13.02
C HIS A 570 -34.27 -7.29 -13.10
N ALA A 571 -33.81 -7.91 -12.02
CA ALA A 571 -32.48 -8.51 -11.88
C ALA A 571 -32.50 -10.05 -11.79
N ALA A 572 -33.60 -10.68 -12.23
CA ALA A 572 -33.65 -12.13 -12.39
C ALA A 572 -32.65 -12.60 -13.46
N ALA A 573 -31.92 -13.66 -13.16
CA ALA A 573 -30.99 -14.31 -14.08
C ALA A 573 -30.79 -15.78 -13.70
N LEU A 574 -30.67 -16.62 -14.73
CA LEU A 574 -29.95 -17.87 -14.69
C LEU A 574 -28.77 -17.72 -15.66
N ILE A 575 -27.61 -18.27 -15.31
CA ILE A 575 -26.43 -18.24 -16.18
C ILE A 575 -25.92 -19.69 -16.26
N GLN A 576 -25.69 -20.17 -17.48
CA GLN A 576 -25.04 -21.45 -17.73
C GLN A 576 -23.98 -21.22 -18.81
N ILE A 577 -22.86 -21.93 -18.68
CA ILE A 577 -21.74 -21.86 -19.62
C ILE A 577 -21.78 -23.13 -20.47
N ALA A 578 -22.06 -22.97 -21.76
CA ALA A 578 -22.04 -24.08 -22.71
C ALA A 578 -21.83 -23.54 -24.12
N SER A 579 -20.96 -24.19 -24.89
CA SER A 579 -20.78 -23.90 -26.31
C SER A 579 -22.07 -24.17 -27.07
N LEU A 580 -22.30 -23.43 -28.15
CA LEU A 580 -23.43 -23.60 -29.06
C LEU A 580 -23.50 -25.04 -29.60
N ALA A 581 -22.35 -25.68 -29.81
CA ALA A 581 -22.27 -27.07 -30.27
C ALA A 581 -22.75 -28.10 -29.22
N ALA A 582 -22.68 -27.78 -27.92
CA ALA A 582 -23.00 -28.70 -26.82
C ALA A 582 -24.35 -28.40 -26.12
N THR A 583 -24.84 -27.16 -26.20
CA THR A 583 -26.06 -26.72 -25.50
C THR A 583 -27.33 -27.39 -26.05
N SER A 584 -28.16 -27.96 -25.17
CA SER A 584 -29.50 -28.44 -25.55
C SER A 584 -30.54 -27.32 -25.57
N LEU A 585 -31.63 -27.47 -26.32
CA LEU A 585 -32.71 -26.47 -26.33
C LEU A 585 -33.38 -26.28 -24.97
N THR A 586 -33.40 -27.30 -24.10
CA THR A 586 -33.92 -27.18 -22.73
C THR A 586 -33.04 -26.27 -21.87
N GLU A 587 -31.72 -26.45 -21.89
CA GLU A 587 -30.76 -25.60 -21.17
C GLU A 587 -30.78 -24.15 -21.71
N PHE A 588 -30.90 -24.03 -23.04
CA PHE A 588 -31.05 -22.74 -23.71
C PHE A 588 -32.36 -22.02 -23.29
N GLU A 589 -33.46 -22.76 -23.22
CA GLU A 589 -34.77 -22.29 -22.74
C GLU A 589 -34.69 -21.81 -21.28
N ASP A 590 -34.15 -22.62 -20.36
CA ASP A 590 -34.03 -22.29 -18.94
C ASP A 590 -33.29 -20.95 -18.73
N VAL A 591 -32.19 -20.72 -19.46
CA VAL A 591 -31.39 -19.48 -19.37
C VAL A 591 -32.11 -18.27 -19.98
N VAL A 592 -32.73 -18.42 -21.16
CA VAL A 592 -33.46 -17.32 -21.82
C VAL A 592 -34.71 -16.94 -21.03
N HIS A 593 -35.55 -17.93 -20.73
CA HIS A 593 -36.85 -17.76 -20.09
C HIS A 593 -36.75 -17.09 -18.72
N ALA A 594 -35.71 -17.43 -17.93
CA ALA A 594 -35.45 -16.83 -16.62
C ALA A 594 -35.28 -15.29 -16.65
N LYS A 595 -34.85 -14.73 -17.79
CA LYS A 595 -34.72 -13.28 -18.01
C LYS A 595 -35.89 -12.69 -18.80
N THR A 596 -36.29 -13.32 -19.90
CA THR A 596 -37.23 -12.70 -20.85
C THR A 596 -38.68 -12.72 -20.36
N ALA A 597 -39.17 -13.85 -19.84
CA ALA A 597 -40.57 -14.01 -19.44
C ALA A 597 -40.95 -13.08 -18.28
N GLY A 598 -40.08 -12.98 -17.25
CA GLY A 598 -40.31 -12.07 -16.13
C GLY A 598 -40.41 -10.61 -16.58
N ALA A 599 -39.56 -10.15 -17.49
CA ALA A 599 -39.63 -8.80 -18.03
C ALA A 599 -40.94 -8.53 -18.78
N VAL A 600 -41.42 -9.50 -19.59
CA VAL A 600 -42.69 -9.40 -20.32
C VAL A 600 -43.89 -9.39 -19.36
N HIS A 601 -43.96 -10.35 -18.43
CA HIS A 601 -45.06 -10.43 -17.47
C HIS A 601 -45.19 -9.16 -16.63
N LEU A 602 -44.07 -8.62 -16.15
CA LEU A 602 -44.07 -7.38 -15.36
C LEU A 602 -44.55 -6.18 -16.20
N ALA A 603 -44.11 -6.05 -17.46
CA ALA A 603 -44.54 -4.97 -18.35
C ALA A 603 -46.03 -5.03 -18.71
N GLU A 604 -46.57 -6.23 -18.95
CA GLU A 604 -48.00 -6.41 -19.28
C GLU A 604 -48.92 -6.15 -18.09
N LEU A 605 -48.51 -6.56 -16.89
CA LEU A 605 -49.32 -6.49 -15.68
C LEU A 605 -49.19 -5.15 -14.93
N LEU A 606 -48.18 -4.34 -15.25
CA LEU A 606 -47.91 -3.02 -14.65
C LEU A 606 -47.79 -1.94 -15.74
N PRO A 607 -48.93 -1.46 -16.30
CA PRO A 607 -48.91 -0.44 -17.35
C PRO A 607 -48.48 0.95 -16.85
N ASP A 608 -48.68 1.26 -15.56
CA ASP A 608 -48.44 2.57 -14.97
C ASP A 608 -47.16 2.57 -14.10
N LEU A 609 -45.99 2.58 -14.72
CA LEU A 609 -44.68 2.63 -14.05
C LEU A 609 -43.98 4.00 -14.19
N ASP A 610 -43.36 4.46 -13.11
CA ASP A 610 -42.48 5.64 -13.06
C ASP A 610 -41.04 5.32 -13.49
N ALA A 611 -40.62 4.05 -13.38
CA ALA A 611 -39.36 3.53 -13.93
C ALA A 611 -39.41 1.98 -14.04
N PHE A 612 -38.79 1.44 -15.09
CA PHE A 612 -38.62 -0.01 -15.26
C PHE A 612 -37.19 -0.35 -15.68
N VAL A 613 -36.38 -0.80 -14.72
CA VAL A 613 -34.95 -1.06 -14.92
C VAL A 613 -34.73 -2.54 -15.23
N LEU A 614 -34.11 -2.84 -16.38
CA LEU A 614 -33.75 -4.19 -16.82
C LEU A 614 -32.24 -4.38 -16.63
N PHE A 615 -31.84 -5.40 -15.86
CA PHE A 615 -30.43 -5.77 -15.71
C PHE A 615 -30.02 -6.70 -16.86
N SER A 616 -29.34 -6.11 -17.83
CA SER A 616 -28.74 -6.76 -18.99
C SER A 616 -27.25 -7.07 -18.73
N SER A 617 -26.50 -7.47 -19.76
CA SER A 617 -25.06 -7.75 -19.67
C SER A 617 -24.33 -7.42 -20.97
N ILE A 618 -23.05 -7.03 -20.87
CA ILE A 618 -22.14 -6.84 -22.01
C ILE A 618 -22.06 -8.04 -22.96
N ALA A 619 -22.34 -9.26 -22.46
CA ALA A 619 -22.47 -10.46 -23.29
C ALA A 619 -23.58 -10.31 -24.36
N GLY A 620 -24.68 -9.61 -24.05
CA GLY A 620 -25.70 -9.24 -25.04
C GLY A 620 -25.22 -8.18 -26.03
N VAL A 621 -24.26 -7.34 -25.65
CA VAL A 621 -23.81 -6.17 -26.43
C VAL A 621 -22.77 -6.53 -27.49
N TRP A 622 -21.72 -7.28 -27.13
CA TRP A 622 -20.64 -7.67 -28.05
C TRP A 622 -20.38 -9.18 -28.13
N GLY A 623 -21.13 -9.98 -27.37
CA GLY A 623 -20.98 -11.44 -27.33
C GLY A 623 -19.95 -11.90 -26.28
N SER A 624 -20.14 -13.12 -25.78
CA SER A 624 -19.15 -13.86 -25.01
C SER A 624 -19.22 -15.32 -25.43
N GLY A 625 -18.07 -15.98 -25.66
CA GLY A 625 -18.04 -17.40 -26.02
C GLY A 625 -18.63 -18.27 -24.91
N ASP A 626 -19.24 -19.39 -25.26
CA ASP A 626 -19.94 -20.31 -24.36
C ASP A 626 -21.15 -19.70 -23.61
N HIS A 627 -21.65 -18.53 -24.06
CA HIS A 627 -22.77 -17.81 -23.42
C HIS A 627 -23.94 -17.53 -24.39
N GLY A 628 -24.17 -18.40 -25.40
CA GLY A 628 -25.17 -18.19 -26.46
C GLY A 628 -26.57 -17.81 -25.95
N ALA A 629 -27.13 -18.61 -25.04
CA ALA A 629 -28.44 -18.38 -24.45
C ALA A 629 -28.49 -17.08 -23.62
N TYR A 630 -27.44 -16.81 -22.84
CA TYR A 630 -27.35 -15.62 -22.00
C TYR A 630 -27.21 -14.34 -22.84
N ALA A 631 -26.41 -14.36 -23.91
CA ALA A 631 -26.30 -13.25 -24.84
C ALA A 631 -27.63 -12.96 -25.55
N ALA A 632 -28.34 -14.00 -26.00
CA ALA A 632 -29.68 -13.88 -26.58
C ALA A 632 -30.68 -13.24 -25.61
N ALA A 633 -30.71 -13.70 -24.36
CA ALA A 633 -31.61 -13.18 -23.33
C ALA A 633 -31.37 -11.69 -23.01
N ASN A 634 -30.11 -11.27 -22.91
CA ASN A 634 -29.76 -9.89 -22.61
C ASN A 634 -29.98 -8.95 -23.82
N ALA A 635 -29.70 -9.41 -25.04
CA ALA A 635 -30.01 -8.66 -26.26
C ALA A 635 -31.52 -8.44 -26.46
N PHE A 636 -32.37 -9.39 -26.03
CA PHE A 636 -33.81 -9.17 -25.92
C PHE A 636 -34.14 -8.05 -24.93
N LEU A 637 -33.59 -8.06 -23.71
CA LEU A 637 -33.88 -7.03 -22.70
C LEU A 637 -33.49 -5.62 -23.18
N ASP A 638 -32.35 -5.49 -23.87
CA ASP A 638 -31.89 -4.22 -24.45
C ASP A 638 -32.89 -3.67 -25.48
N ALA A 639 -33.35 -4.53 -26.39
CA ALA A 639 -34.35 -4.17 -27.39
C ALA A 639 -35.75 -3.94 -26.77
N TYR A 640 -36.10 -4.68 -25.72
CA TYR A 640 -37.38 -4.57 -25.02
C TYR A 640 -37.50 -3.23 -24.27
N ALA A 641 -36.41 -2.71 -23.68
CA ALA A 641 -36.41 -1.35 -23.10
C ALA A 641 -36.74 -0.27 -24.16
N GLU A 642 -36.13 -0.34 -25.34
CA GLU A 642 -36.42 0.59 -26.46
C GLU A 642 -37.87 0.42 -26.99
N HIS A 643 -38.37 -0.82 -27.09
CA HIS A 643 -39.77 -1.10 -27.46
C HIS A 643 -40.76 -0.49 -26.45
N LEU A 644 -40.50 -0.65 -25.16
CA LEU A 644 -41.33 -0.10 -24.08
C LEU A 644 -41.30 1.43 -24.06
N ARG A 645 -40.15 2.06 -24.32
CA ARG A 645 -40.06 3.52 -24.53
C ARG A 645 -40.85 4.01 -25.74
N GLY A 646 -40.83 3.27 -26.84
CA GLY A 646 -41.70 3.54 -28.01
C GLY A 646 -43.19 3.53 -27.68
N ARG A 647 -43.59 2.87 -26.58
CA ARG A 647 -44.96 2.81 -26.04
C ARG A 647 -45.21 3.75 -24.86
N GLY A 648 -44.23 4.58 -24.49
CA GLY A 648 -44.34 5.58 -23.41
C GLY A 648 -44.00 5.08 -22.00
N VAL A 649 -43.50 3.85 -21.85
CA VAL A 649 -43.05 3.31 -20.55
C VAL A 649 -41.60 3.73 -20.30
N PRO A 650 -41.25 4.30 -19.13
CA PRO A 650 -39.89 4.74 -18.80
C PRO A 650 -38.97 3.55 -18.45
N ALA A 651 -38.63 2.75 -19.47
CA ALA A 651 -37.78 1.57 -19.33
C ALA A 651 -36.28 1.89 -19.55
N THR A 652 -35.37 1.24 -18.83
CA THR A 652 -33.92 1.45 -18.92
C THR A 652 -33.22 0.10 -18.88
N SER A 653 -32.48 -0.27 -19.94
CA SER A 653 -31.60 -1.46 -19.91
C SER A 653 -30.17 -1.07 -19.54
N LEU A 654 -29.58 -1.82 -18.60
CA LEU A 654 -28.20 -1.64 -18.17
C LEU A 654 -27.39 -2.90 -18.43
N ALA A 655 -26.51 -2.84 -19.42
CA ALA A 655 -25.66 -3.95 -19.82
C ALA A 655 -24.37 -3.97 -19.00
N TRP A 656 -24.39 -4.72 -17.90
CA TRP A 656 -23.28 -4.79 -16.93
C TRP A 656 -22.14 -5.69 -17.37
N GLY A 657 -20.92 -5.25 -17.06
CA GLY A 657 -19.78 -6.13 -16.78
C GLY A 657 -19.95 -6.91 -15.47
N ILE A 658 -18.92 -7.65 -15.07
CA ILE A 658 -18.99 -8.55 -13.90
C ILE A 658 -18.87 -7.71 -12.61
N TRP A 659 -19.80 -7.88 -11.67
CA TRP A 659 -19.75 -7.22 -10.35
C TRP A 659 -18.91 -8.06 -9.38
N ASP A 660 -18.00 -7.44 -8.64
CA ASP A 660 -17.12 -8.11 -7.66
C ASP A 660 -17.83 -8.25 -6.30
N THR A 661 -18.81 -9.15 -6.24
CA THR A 661 -19.61 -9.38 -5.03
C THR A 661 -19.05 -10.53 -4.18
N PRO A 662 -19.05 -10.43 -2.83
CA PRO A 662 -18.81 -11.57 -1.96
C PRO A 662 -19.75 -12.73 -2.33
N ASN A 663 -19.21 -13.94 -2.41
CA ASN A 663 -19.92 -15.16 -2.81
C ASN A 663 -20.42 -15.19 -4.27
N LEU A 664 -19.82 -14.42 -5.19
CA LEU A 664 -20.12 -14.48 -6.64
C LEU A 664 -20.10 -15.93 -7.19
N ALA A 665 -19.13 -16.74 -6.74
CA ALA A 665 -18.97 -18.14 -7.13
C ALA A 665 -20.00 -19.12 -6.52
N GLU A 666 -20.69 -18.73 -5.43
CA GLU A 666 -21.68 -19.58 -4.73
C GLU A 666 -23.13 -19.19 -5.05
N THR A 667 -23.36 -17.92 -5.40
CA THR A 667 -24.71 -17.33 -5.57
C THR A 667 -25.14 -17.20 -7.02
N ALA A 668 -24.20 -17.01 -7.96
CA ALA A 668 -24.43 -17.35 -9.35
C ALA A 668 -24.32 -18.87 -9.48
N ALA A 669 -25.43 -19.55 -9.76
CA ALA A 669 -25.41 -20.97 -10.05
C ALA A 669 -24.68 -21.18 -11.39
N MET A 670 -23.35 -21.35 -11.33
CA MET A 670 -22.45 -21.48 -12.47
C MET A 670 -21.87 -22.90 -12.53
N PRO A 671 -22.59 -23.88 -13.10
CA PRO A 671 -21.97 -25.16 -13.47
C PRO A 671 -20.94 -24.88 -14.57
N GLY A 672 -19.67 -25.22 -14.35
CA GLY A 672 -18.66 -25.19 -15.42
C GLY A 672 -17.27 -24.65 -15.06
N GLY A 673 -17.07 -24.03 -13.89
CA GLY A 673 -15.72 -23.68 -13.42
C GLY A 673 -14.97 -22.67 -14.30
N LEU A 674 -15.59 -21.52 -14.60
CA LEU A 674 -14.89 -20.38 -15.19
C LEU A 674 -13.74 -19.93 -14.28
N ASP A 675 -12.52 -19.93 -14.81
CA ASP A 675 -11.36 -19.30 -14.18
C ASP A 675 -11.55 -17.77 -14.21
N MET A 676 -11.96 -17.20 -13.08
CA MET A 676 -12.18 -15.76 -12.95
C MET A 676 -10.88 -14.95 -13.09
N ASP A 677 -9.73 -15.53 -12.73
CA ASP A 677 -8.42 -14.91 -12.98
C ASP A 677 -8.08 -14.96 -14.49
N ARG A 678 -8.61 -15.93 -15.28
CA ARG A 678 -8.48 -15.93 -16.76
C ARG A 678 -9.28 -14.78 -17.39
N VAL A 679 -10.53 -14.53 -16.94
CA VAL A 679 -11.35 -13.42 -17.47
C VAL A 679 -10.68 -12.07 -17.19
N ARG A 680 -10.18 -11.86 -15.96
CA ARG A 680 -9.41 -10.66 -15.59
C ARG A 680 -8.13 -10.51 -16.43
N ARG A 681 -7.37 -11.59 -16.65
CA ARG A 681 -6.15 -11.59 -17.51
C ARG A 681 -6.45 -11.29 -18.98
N GLN A 682 -7.64 -11.62 -19.47
CA GLN A 682 -8.10 -11.32 -20.84
C GLN A 682 -8.62 -9.88 -21.02
N GLY A 683 -8.49 -9.01 -20.01
CA GLY A 683 -8.81 -7.59 -20.12
C GLY A 683 -10.22 -7.18 -19.72
N LEU A 684 -10.95 -8.04 -18.97
CA LEU A 684 -12.23 -7.69 -18.34
C LEU A 684 -12.09 -7.74 -16.81
N PRO A 685 -11.67 -6.63 -16.15
CA PRO A 685 -11.75 -6.45 -14.70
C PRO A 685 -13.20 -6.53 -14.18
N PHE A 686 -13.35 -6.68 -12.86
CA PHE A 686 -14.65 -6.73 -12.21
C PHE A 686 -14.94 -5.38 -11.52
N ILE A 687 -16.19 -4.97 -11.54
CA ILE A 687 -16.65 -3.66 -11.05
C ILE A 687 -17.01 -3.80 -9.56
N ALA A 688 -16.45 -2.95 -8.71
CA ALA A 688 -16.85 -2.89 -7.31
C ALA A 688 -18.35 -2.52 -7.18
N PRO A 689 -19.15 -3.19 -6.33
CA PRO A 689 -20.60 -2.99 -6.27
C PRO A 689 -21.03 -1.53 -6.03
N ASP A 690 -20.29 -0.78 -5.20
CA ASP A 690 -20.62 0.62 -4.89
C ASP A 690 -20.42 1.55 -6.10
N LEU A 691 -19.42 1.27 -6.95
CA LEU A 691 -19.21 2.00 -8.20
C LEU A 691 -20.29 1.64 -9.23
N ALA A 692 -20.69 0.37 -9.29
CA ALA A 692 -21.79 -0.06 -10.15
C ALA A 692 -23.13 0.57 -9.72
N VAL A 693 -23.38 0.72 -8.41
CA VAL A 693 -24.52 1.48 -7.86
C VAL A 693 -24.44 2.97 -8.23
N THR A 694 -23.25 3.59 -8.21
CA THR A 694 -23.06 4.98 -8.66
C THR A 694 -23.38 5.15 -10.15
N ALA A 695 -22.89 4.25 -11.00
CA ALA A 695 -23.21 4.24 -12.44
C ALA A 695 -24.72 4.04 -12.71
N LEU A 696 -25.37 3.16 -11.93
CA LEU A 696 -26.81 2.93 -11.96
C LEU A 696 -27.60 4.20 -11.62
N GLN A 697 -27.28 4.88 -10.52
CA GLN A 697 -27.90 6.17 -10.17
C GLN A 697 -27.74 7.18 -11.32
N ARG A 698 -26.52 7.31 -11.87
CA ARG A 698 -26.25 8.27 -12.95
C ARG A 698 -27.02 7.97 -14.23
N ALA A 699 -27.20 6.71 -14.61
CA ALA A 699 -28.05 6.32 -15.74
C ALA A 699 -29.54 6.68 -15.53
N MET A 700 -30.04 6.57 -14.30
CA MET A 700 -31.40 6.99 -13.94
C MET A 700 -31.57 8.51 -13.95
N ASP A 701 -30.53 9.25 -13.56
CA ASP A 701 -30.46 10.72 -13.58
C ASP A 701 -30.34 11.31 -15.00
N ASP A 702 -29.65 10.60 -15.91
CA ASP A 702 -29.51 10.96 -17.33
C ASP A 702 -30.69 10.47 -18.20
N ASP A 703 -31.58 9.64 -17.67
CA ASP A 703 -32.77 9.07 -18.34
C ASP A 703 -32.41 8.26 -19.61
N GLU A 704 -31.35 7.45 -19.56
CA GLU A 704 -30.83 6.68 -20.71
C GLU A 704 -31.66 5.42 -20.99
N ALA A 705 -31.94 5.11 -22.27
CA ALA A 705 -32.71 3.93 -22.67
C ALA A 705 -31.91 2.63 -22.57
N PHE A 706 -30.64 2.74 -22.93
CA PHE A 706 -29.64 1.68 -22.92
C PHE A 706 -28.29 2.31 -22.57
N LEU A 707 -27.58 1.71 -21.63
CA LEU A 707 -26.18 2.01 -21.32
C LEU A 707 -25.45 0.70 -21.00
N ALA A 708 -24.25 0.52 -21.56
CA ALA A 708 -23.34 -0.54 -21.14
C ALA A 708 -22.32 0.03 -20.15
N VAL A 709 -22.08 -0.68 -19.04
CA VAL A 709 -21.14 -0.27 -18.00
C VAL A 709 -20.18 -1.42 -17.71
N ALA A 710 -18.91 -1.25 -18.08
CA ALA A 710 -17.85 -2.24 -17.87
C ALA A 710 -16.48 -1.59 -17.73
N ASP A 711 -15.68 -2.09 -16.80
CA ASP A 711 -14.24 -1.85 -16.85
C ASP A 711 -13.63 -2.77 -17.92
N VAL A 712 -12.76 -2.21 -18.78
CA VAL A 712 -12.18 -2.92 -19.93
C VAL A 712 -10.76 -2.43 -20.19
N ASP A 713 -9.78 -3.30 -20.03
CA ASP A 713 -8.41 -3.08 -20.51
C ASP A 713 -8.40 -3.38 -22.02
N TRP A 714 -8.66 -2.34 -22.83
CA TRP A 714 -8.74 -2.45 -24.29
C TRP A 714 -7.45 -2.95 -24.94
N ALA A 715 -6.27 -2.73 -24.32
CA ALA A 715 -5.00 -3.21 -24.84
C ALA A 715 -4.84 -4.75 -24.71
N ARG A 716 -5.50 -5.36 -23.73
CA ARG A 716 -5.58 -6.83 -23.58
C ARG A 716 -6.81 -7.43 -24.24
N PHE A 717 -7.97 -6.77 -24.10
CA PHE A 717 -9.24 -7.30 -24.57
C PHE A 717 -9.36 -7.28 -26.09
N ALA A 718 -9.00 -6.18 -26.76
CA ALA A 718 -9.20 -6.08 -28.20
C ALA A 718 -8.43 -7.14 -29.01
N PRO A 719 -7.12 -7.40 -28.79
CA PRO A 719 -6.39 -8.43 -29.53
C PRO A 719 -6.94 -9.84 -29.32
N VAL A 720 -7.42 -10.16 -28.11
CA VAL A 720 -8.06 -11.45 -27.82
C VAL A 720 -9.43 -11.54 -28.51
N PHE A 721 -10.21 -10.48 -28.45
CA PHE A 721 -11.55 -10.41 -29.07
C PHE A 721 -11.49 -10.44 -30.60
N THR A 722 -10.45 -9.88 -31.24
CA THR A 722 -10.27 -9.92 -32.71
C THR A 722 -9.35 -11.06 -33.18
N SER A 723 -8.91 -11.95 -32.30
CA SER A 723 -7.91 -12.99 -32.63
C SER A 723 -8.36 -13.99 -33.71
N ALA A 724 -9.66 -14.31 -33.75
CA ALA A 724 -10.23 -15.26 -34.70
C ALA A 724 -10.68 -14.62 -36.03
N ARG A 725 -11.07 -13.33 -35.99
CA ARG A 725 -11.36 -12.50 -37.17
C ARG A 725 -11.40 -11.01 -36.78
N PRO A 726 -11.26 -10.07 -37.73
CA PRO A 726 -11.56 -8.65 -37.50
C PRO A 726 -13.00 -8.46 -37.00
N ARG A 727 -13.21 -7.46 -36.14
CA ARG A 727 -14.54 -7.12 -35.58
C ARG A 727 -14.68 -5.59 -35.45
N PRO A 728 -15.10 -4.89 -36.53
CA PRO A 728 -15.18 -3.43 -36.60
C PRO A 728 -16.06 -2.75 -35.55
N LEU A 729 -16.87 -3.51 -34.81
CA LEU A 729 -17.69 -3.03 -33.68
C LEU A 729 -16.91 -2.14 -32.70
N LEU A 730 -15.63 -2.46 -32.44
CA LEU A 730 -14.79 -1.78 -31.46
C LEU A 730 -14.00 -0.57 -32.01
N ASP A 731 -14.02 -0.32 -33.33
CA ASP A 731 -13.15 0.68 -33.97
C ASP A 731 -13.41 2.13 -33.54
N GLU A 732 -14.57 2.41 -32.92
CA GLU A 732 -14.90 3.74 -32.37
C GLU A 732 -14.54 3.90 -30.89
N VAL A 733 -14.04 2.86 -30.23
CA VAL A 733 -13.46 2.95 -28.91
C VAL A 733 -12.10 3.64 -29.05
N PRO A 734 -11.88 4.85 -28.45
CA PRO A 734 -10.66 5.64 -28.67
C PRO A 734 -9.35 4.88 -28.44
N GLU A 735 -9.34 4.01 -27.44
CA GLU A 735 -8.23 3.17 -27.02
C GLU A 735 -7.90 2.11 -28.08
N VAL A 736 -8.91 1.46 -28.66
CA VAL A 736 -8.74 0.46 -29.74
C VAL A 736 -8.31 1.15 -31.05
N ALA A 737 -8.92 2.31 -31.35
CA ALA A 737 -8.59 3.11 -32.53
C ALA A 737 -7.14 3.66 -32.53
N ALA A 738 -6.45 3.64 -31.38
CA ALA A 738 -5.04 3.97 -31.25
C ALA A 738 -4.12 2.76 -31.55
N LEU A 739 -4.53 1.54 -31.17
CA LEU A 739 -3.77 0.31 -31.39
C LEU A 739 -3.63 -0.02 -32.89
N SER A 740 -4.71 0.08 -33.66
CA SER A 740 -4.76 -0.32 -35.07
C SER A 740 -3.93 0.56 -36.04
N ARG A 741 -3.18 1.56 -35.54
CA ARG A 741 -2.36 2.48 -36.38
C ARG A 741 -0.88 2.10 -36.44
N GLN A 742 -0.49 0.95 -35.89
CA GLN A 742 0.89 0.44 -35.93
C GLN A 742 0.98 -0.70 -36.96
N GLU A 743 1.56 -0.42 -38.14
CA GLU A 743 1.66 -1.37 -39.26
C GLU A 743 2.89 -2.29 -39.22
N VAL A 744 2.64 -3.56 -39.55
CA VAL A 744 3.52 -4.75 -39.57
C VAL A 744 3.94 -5.32 -40.98
N PRO A 745 5.10 -5.10 -41.64
CA PRO A 745 5.38 -5.69 -42.98
C PRO A 745 6.21 -7.01 -42.99
N ALA A 746 5.89 -7.97 -43.88
CA ALA A 746 6.43 -9.36 -43.92
C ALA A 746 7.47 -9.70 -45.04
N VAL A 747 8.27 -10.78 -44.86
CA VAL A 747 9.44 -11.16 -45.70
C VAL A 747 9.51 -12.69 -46.02
N ALA A 748 10.31 -13.09 -47.03
CA ALA A 748 10.42 -14.44 -47.63
C ALA A 748 11.85 -15.06 -47.54
N PRO A 749 12.04 -16.40 -47.69
CA PRO A 749 13.25 -17.12 -47.21
C PRO A 749 14.46 -17.11 -48.16
N VAL A 750 15.68 -17.27 -47.60
CA VAL A 750 16.97 -17.16 -48.31
C VAL A 750 17.98 -18.26 -47.91
N THR A 751 18.59 -18.93 -48.90
CA THR A 751 19.66 -19.92 -48.70
C THR A 751 20.93 -19.60 -49.50
N ALA A 752 21.97 -19.09 -48.83
CA ALA A 752 23.38 -19.10 -49.25
C ALA A 752 24.25 -18.71 -48.03
N ALA A 753 25.53 -19.10 -47.97
CA ALA A 753 26.38 -18.93 -46.77
C ALA A 753 26.40 -17.49 -46.21
N LEU A 754 25.55 -17.25 -45.20
CA LEU A 754 25.25 -15.95 -44.62
C LEU A 754 26.37 -15.47 -43.67
N SER A 755 26.71 -14.18 -43.73
CA SER A 755 27.56 -13.52 -42.74
C SER A 755 26.86 -13.42 -41.37
N GLU A 756 27.58 -13.03 -40.30
CA GLU A 756 26.93 -12.83 -38.98
C GLU A 756 25.81 -11.79 -39.02
N ALA A 757 25.93 -10.77 -39.87
CA ALA A 757 24.88 -9.76 -40.05
C ALA A 757 23.63 -10.36 -40.70
N GLU A 758 23.79 -11.18 -41.74
CA GLU A 758 22.68 -11.83 -42.44
C GLU A 758 22.05 -12.96 -41.60
N LEU A 759 22.83 -13.70 -40.81
CA LEU A 759 22.33 -14.66 -39.82
C LEU A 759 21.58 -13.95 -38.67
N VAL A 760 22.03 -12.77 -38.26
CA VAL A 760 21.29 -11.93 -37.31
C VAL A 760 19.95 -11.54 -37.91
N THR A 761 19.90 -11.05 -39.16
CA THR A 761 18.63 -10.71 -39.83
C THR A 761 17.69 -11.91 -39.90
N LEU A 762 18.16 -13.07 -40.38
CA LEU A 762 17.36 -14.30 -40.46
C LEU A 762 16.76 -14.69 -39.10
N VAL A 763 17.57 -14.67 -38.03
CA VAL A 763 17.08 -15.01 -36.68
C VAL A 763 16.09 -13.96 -36.16
N ARG A 764 16.28 -12.66 -36.46
CA ARG A 764 15.32 -11.60 -36.08
C ARG A 764 13.97 -11.79 -36.75
N GLU A 765 13.95 -12.11 -38.05
CA GLU A 765 12.72 -12.35 -38.81
C GLU A 765 11.94 -13.56 -38.26
N GLN A 766 12.63 -14.67 -37.95
CA GLN A 766 11.96 -15.85 -37.36
C GLN A 766 11.49 -15.60 -35.92
N VAL A 767 12.20 -14.76 -35.15
CA VAL A 767 11.82 -14.37 -33.79
C VAL A 767 10.62 -13.44 -33.79
N ALA A 768 10.61 -12.45 -34.68
CA ALA A 768 9.47 -11.58 -34.92
C ALA A 768 8.21 -12.40 -35.28
N ALA A 769 8.34 -13.32 -36.23
CA ALA A 769 7.24 -14.18 -36.68
C ALA A 769 6.72 -15.18 -35.63
N VAL A 770 7.47 -15.48 -34.56
CA VAL A 770 7.02 -16.27 -33.40
C VAL A 770 6.34 -15.39 -32.34
N LEU A 771 6.74 -14.11 -32.23
CA LEU A 771 6.20 -13.14 -31.28
C LEU A 771 5.05 -12.28 -31.84
N GLY A 772 4.71 -12.42 -33.12
CA GLY A 772 3.65 -11.64 -33.77
C GLY A 772 4.08 -10.24 -34.23
N HIS A 773 5.36 -9.89 -34.16
CA HIS A 773 5.92 -8.74 -34.87
C HIS A 773 6.11 -9.14 -36.34
N ALA A 774 5.72 -8.32 -37.32
CA ALA A 774 5.86 -8.76 -38.72
C ALA A 774 7.25 -8.46 -39.33
N ASP A 775 8.01 -7.48 -38.80
CA ASP A 775 9.41 -7.26 -39.18
C ASP A 775 10.38 -7.58 -38.03
N GLY A 776 11.61 -7.94 -38.41
CA GLY A 776 12.69 -8.23 -37.48
C GLY A 776 13.38 -6.99 -36.89
N ASP A 777 13.09 -5.79 -37.40
CA ASP A 777 13.83 -4.58 -37.03
C ASP A 777 13.44 -4.03 -35.65
N ALA A 778 12.22 -4.33 -35.18
CA ALA A 778 11.80 -4.12 -33.79
C ALA A 778 12.54 -5.01 -32.76
N ILE A 779 13.11 -6.14 -33.18
CA ILE A 779 13.80 -7.09 -32.28
C ILE A 779 15.26 -6.63 -32.09
N ASP A 780 15.63 -6.06 -30.93
CA ASP A 780 17.05 -5.78 -30.64
C ASP A 780 17.84 -7.11 -30.62
N PRO A 781 18.83 -7.31 -31.52
CA PRO A 781 19.52 -8.58 -31.62
C PRO A 781 20.36 -8.92 -30.37
N LYS A 782 20.63 -7.95 -29.48
CA LYS A 782 21.37 -8.16 -28.23
C LYS A 782 20.48 -8.47 -27.03
N ARG A 783 19.17 -8.30 -27.15
CA ARG A 783 18.21 -8.51 -26.06
C ARG A 783 17.88 -9.99 -25.86
N ALA A 784 17.58 -10.39 -24.62
CA ALA A 784 17.32 -11.79 -24.31
C ALA A 784 15.90 -12.22 -24.69
N PHE A 785 15.74 -13.45 -25.18
CA PHE A 785 14.46 -13.99 -25.68
C PHE A 785 13.35 -13.96 -24.62
N ARG A 786 13.67 -14.30 -23.37
CA ARG A 786 12.73 -14.21 -22.24
C ARG A 786 12.20 -12.79 -22.05
N ASP A 787 13.05 -11.80 -22.25
CA ASP A 787 12.74 -10.38 -22.02
C ASP A 787 12.04 -9.72 -23.24
N ILE A 788 11.75 -10.53 -24.27
CA ILE A 788 10.87 -10.23 -25.41
C ILE A 788 9.73 -11.26 -25.56
N GLY A 789 9.44 -12.06 -24.52
CA GLY A 789 8.22 -12.89 -24.44
C GLY A 789 8.37 -14.38 -24.75
N PHE A 790 9.58 -14.92 -24.85
CA PHE A 790 9.76 -16.37 -25.04
C PHE A 790 9.53 -17.20 -23.77
N ASP A 791 8.84 -18.32 -23.97
CA ASP A 791 8.55 -19.37 -23.00
C ASP A 791 9.00 -20.76 -23.53
N SER A 792 8.68 -21.83 -22.81
CA SER A 792 9.05 -23.20 -23.18
C SER A 792 8.34 -23.74 -24.43
N LEU A 793 7.27 -23.12 -24.92
CA LEU A 793 6.53 -23.56 -26.10
C LEU A 793 7.01 -22.81 -27.36
N THR A 794 7.11 -21.48 -27.27
CA THR A 794 7.63 -20.60 -28.33
C THR A 794 9.10 -20.88 -28.66
N ALA A 795 9.93 -21.25 -27.68
CA ALA A 795 11.30 -21.72 -27.92
C ALA A 795 11.36 -22.99 -28.79
N VAL A 796 10.38 -23.89 -28.66
CA VAL A 796 10.26 -25.10 -29.48
C VAL A 796 9.84 -24.76 -30.92
N GLU A 797 8.99 -23.75 -31.10
CA GLU A 797 8.57 -23.28 -32.42
C GLU A 797 9.67 -22.55 -33.18
N LEU A 798 10.38 -21.60 -32.54
CA LEU A 798 11.52 -20.91 -33.15
C LEU A 798 12.59 -21.90 -33.61
N ARG A 799 12.92 -22.91 -32.78
CA ARG A 799 13.85 -23.98 -33.16
C ARG A 799 13.38 -24.75 -34.41
N ASN A 800 12.08 -25.06 -34.52
CA ASN A 800 11.54 -25.76 -35.70
C ASN A 800 11.66 -24.90 -36.96
N ARG A 801 11.36 -23.60 -36.87
CA ARG A 801 11.50 -22.65 -37.97
C ARG A 801 12.97 -22.47 -38.39
N LEU A 802 13.89 -22.29 -37.44
CA LEU A 802 15.33 -22.19 -37.73
C LEU A 802 15.91 -23.48 -38.33
N ASN A 803 15.48 -24.66 -37.91
CA ASN A 803 15.87 -25.93 -38.53
C ASN A 803 15.37 -26.03 -39.98
N ALA A 804 14.17 -25.52 -40.29
CA ALA A 804 13.60 -25.52 -41.64
C ALA A 804 14.33 -24.56 -42.59
N GLU A 805 14.69 -23.36 -42.12
CA GLU A 805 15.40 -22.34 -42.91
C GLU A 805 16.90 -22.65 -43.10
N THR A 806 17.58 -23.19 -42.07
CA THR A 806 19.04 -23.38 -42.11
C THR A 806 19.47 -24.79 -42.51
N GLY A 807 18.57 -25.78 -42.47
CA GLY A 807 18.89 -27.19 -42.74
C GLY A 807 19.74 -27.89 -41.66
N LEU A 808 20.06 -27.20 -40.55
CA LEU A 808 20.80 -27.74 -39.43
C LEU A 808 19.92 -28.60 -38.51
N ARG A 809 20.55 -29.39 -37.62
CA ARG A 809 19.87 -30.17 -36.58
C ARG A 809 20.18 -29.60 -35.21
N LEU A 810 19.50 -28.51 -34.85
CA LEU A 810 19.72 -27.82 -33.59
C LEU A 810 19.03 -28.56 -32.42
N PRO A 811 19.69 -28.68 -31.24
CA PRO A 811 19.10 -29.30 -30.06
C PRO A 811 17.96 -28.46 -29.45
N THR A 812 17.14 -29.11 -28.62
CA THR A 812 15.99 -28.47 -27.92
C THR A 812 16.38 -27.32 -27.00
N THR A 813 17.63 -27.28 -26.53
CA THR A 813 18.14 -26.29 -25.58
C THR A 813 18.70 -25.02 -26.24
N VAL A 814 18.85 -24.98 -27.56
CA VAL A 814 19.59 -23.92 -28.28
C VAL A 814 19.13 -22.48 -27.99
N VAL A 815 17.84 -22.27 -27.72
CA VAL A 815 17.25 -20.95 -27.39
C VAL A 815 17.55 -20.53 -25.94
N PHE A 816 17.81 -21.49 -25.06
CA PHE A 816 18.20 -21.26 -23.66
C PHE A 816 19.72 -21.14 -23.52
N ASP A 817 20.48 -21.96 -24.25
CA ASP A 817 21.95 -21.95 -24.28
C ASP A 817 22.51 -20.68 -24.96
N HIS A 818 21.74 -20.13 -25.92
CA HIS A 818 22.07 -18.91 -26.65
C HIS A 818 20.90 -17.92 -26.55
N PRO A 819 20.77 -17.19 -25.43
CA PRO A 819 19.52 -16.51 -25.07
C PRO A 819 19.23 -15.22 -25.86
N THR A 820 19.98 -14.88 -26.91
CA THR A 820 19.75 -13.67 -27.73
C THR A 820 19.85 -14.01 -29.21
N VAL A 821 19.24 -13.19 -30.09
CA VAL A 821 19.36 -13.34 -31.55
C VAL A 821 20.83 -13.36 -31.98
N GLN A 822 21.65 -12.43 -31.46
CA GLN A 822 23.06 -12.36 -31.82
C GLN A 822 23.87 -13.54 -31.26
N ALA A 823 23.45 -14.13 -30.14
CA ALA A 823 24.03 -15.36 -29.62
C ALA A 823 23.66 -16.57 -30.51
N ILE A 824 22.39 -16.72 -30.92
CA ILE A 824 21.99 -17.77 -31.88
C ILE A 824 22.68 -17.56 -33.22
N ALA A 825 22.66 -16.36 -33.81
CA ALA A 825 23.32 -16.08 -35.08
C ALA A 825 24.82 -16.35 -35.04
N ARG A 826 25.49 -16.08 -33.90
CA ARG A 826 26.91 -16.42 -33.70
C ARG A 826 27.14 -17.90 -33.44
N HIS A 827 26.21 -18.60 -32.77
CA HIS A 827 26.27 -20.06 -32.61
C HIS A 827 26.05 -20.76 -33.94
N LEU A 828 25.02 -20.39 -34.71
CA LEU A 828 24.82 -20.84 -36.10
C LEU A 828 26.06 -20.56 -36.94
N ARG A 829 26.64 -19.36 -36.84
CA ARG A 829 27.92 -19.05 -37.50
C ARG A 829 29.05 -19.95 -37.02
N ALA A 830 29.18 -20.24 -35.72
CA ALA A 830 30.23 -21.10 -35.18
C ALA A 830 30.07 -22.58 -35.58
N GLU A 831 28.85 -23.11 -35.60
CA GLU A 831 28.53 -24.43 -36.17
C GLU A 831 28.84 -24.48 -37.69
N LEU A 832 28.71 -23.35 -38.39
CA LEU A 832 29.04 -23.19 -39.81
C LEU A 832 30.51 -22.83 -40.10
N THR A 833 31.30 -22.31 -39.14
CA THR A 833 32.65 -21.74 -39.40
C THR A 833 33.76 -21.95 -38.34
N GLN A 834 33.48 -22.54 -37.17
CA GLN A 834 34.43 -23.00 -36.12
C GLN A 834 35.64 -22.08 -35.74
N GLU A 835 35.48 -21.00 -34.95
CA GLU A 835 36.63 -20.38 -34.23
C GLU A 835 36.24 -19.45 -33.04
N THR A 836 37.16 -19.19 -32.08
CA THR A 836 36.88 -18.42 -30.83
C THR A 836 38.16 -17.78 -30.21
N ALA A 837 38.10 -16.53 -29.71
CA ALA A 837 39.06 -15.96 -28.74
C ALA A 837 38.58 -14.63 -28.07
N THR A 838 39.07 -14.33 -26.86
CA THR A 838 38.71 -13.18 -25.99
C THR A 838 39.91 -12.28 -25.62
N ARG A 839 39.69 -11.02 -25.16
CA ARG A 839 40.73 -10.20 -24.48
C ARG A 839 40.17 -9.03 -23.64
N SER A 840 40.88 -8.63 -22.57
CA SER A 840 40.54 -7.51 -21.65
C SER A 840 41.62 -6.42 -21.59
N VAL A 841 41.32 -5.26 -20.96
CA VAL A 841 42.22 -4.09 -20.75
C VAL A 841 41.98 -3.46 -19.36
N ALA A 842 43.00 -2.78 -18.79
CA ALA A 842 42.97 -2.12 -17.48
C ALA A 842 43.26 -0.59 -17.57
N THR A 843 42.97 0.15 -16.49
CA THR A 843 43.05 1.62 -16.35
C THR A 843 44.03 2.09 -15.26
N ALA A 844 44.31 3.40 -15.18
CA ALA A 844 45.28 4.03 -14.27
C ALA A 844 44.71 5.27 -13.54
N VAL A 845 45.33 5.68 -12.43
CA VAL A 845 44.84 6.67 -11.43
C VAL A 845 45.86 7.80 -11.16
N ALA A 846 45.39 8.97 -10.73
CA ALA A 846 46.20 10.10 -10.22
C ALA A 846 45.89 10.40 -8.73
N ALA A 847 46.82 11.04 -8.00
CA ALA A 847 46.92 10.97 -6.53
C ALA A 847 46.18 12.07 -5.73
N THR A 848 45.58 11.69 -4.58
CA THR A 848 45.13 12.59 -3.48
C THR A 848 45.16 11.84 -2.11
N ASP A 849 46.12 12.17 -1.23
CA ASP A 849 46.39 11.43 0.03
C ASP A 849 45.83 12.12 1.31
N GLU A 850 44.95 13.12 1.17
CA GLU A 850 44.35 13.84 2.31
C GLU A 850 43.21 13.01 2.96
N PRO A 851 43.26 12.73 4.28
CA PRO A 851 42.18 12.06 4.99
C PRO A 851 40.95 12.96 5.16
N ILE A 852 39.75 12.38 5.05
CA ILE A 852 38.49 13.09 5.29
C ILE A 852 38.04 12.83 6.72
N ALA A 853 37.75 13.90 7.47
CA ALA A 853 37.15 13.83 8.79
C ALA A 853 35.62 13.73 8.65
N LEU A 854 35.03 12.85 9.46
CA LEU A 854 33.59 12.83 9.70
C LEU A 854 33.35 13.57 11.02
N VAL A 855 32.62 14.68 10.96
CA VAL A 855 32.52 15.64 12.07
C VAL A 855 31.15 15.64 12.77
N ALA A 856 30.08 15.28 12.06
CA ALA A 856 28.75 15.11 12.64
C ALA A 856 27.95 14.02 11.93
N MET A 857 26.89 13.54 12.60
CA MET A 857 25.96 12.52 12.13
C MET A 857 24.55 12.86 12.63
N SER A 858 23.52 12.58 11.82
CA SER A 858 22.11 12.66 12.21
C SER A 858 21.34 11.58 11.43
N CYS A 859 20.28 11.04 12.01
CA CYS A 859 19.54 9.93 11.40
C CYS A 859 18.10 9.85 11.91
N ARG A 860 17.25 9.15 11.16
CA ARG A 860 16.02 8.53 11.64
C ARG A 860 16.00 7.08 11.20
N PHE A 861 15.75 6.15 12.11
CA PHE A 861 15.62 4.72 11.83
C PHE A 861 14.37 4.14 12.53
N PRO A 862 13.86 2.99 12.08
CA PRO A 862 12.69 2.35 12.70
C PRO A 862 12.89 2.06 14.19
N GLY A 863 11.77 1.84 14.89
CA GLY A 863 11.77 1.66 16.35
C GLY A 863 11.85 2.96 17.15
N GLY A 864 11.64 4.12 16.52
CA GLY A 864 11.67 5.43 17.18
C GLY A 864 13.07 5.97 17.42
N VAL A 865 14.05 5.58 16.59
CA VAL A 865 15.42 6.10 16.66
C VAL A 865 15.49 7.43 15.91
N ASP A 866 15.50 8.54 16.66
CA ASP A 866 15.59 9.90 16.11
C ASP A 866 17.03 10.47 16.16
N SER A 867 18.00 9.72 16.70
CA SER A 867 19.39 10.18 16.90
C SER A 867 20.46 9.07 16.83
N PRO A 868 21.74 9.41 16.55
CA PRO A 868 22.85 8.47 16.66
C PRO A 868 23.02 7.89 18.07
N GLU A 869 22.65 8.65 19.10
CA GLU A 869 22.69 8.23 20.50
C GLU A 869 21.64 7.15 20.80
N GLU A 870 20.41 7.29 20.29
CA GLU A 870 19.35 6.26 20.41
C GLU A 870 19.66 5.03 19.54
N LEU A 871 20.30 5.22 18.37
CA LEU A 871 20.82 4.10 17.58
C LEU A 871 21.83 3.28 18.38
N TRP A 872 22.72 3.93 19.14
CA TRP A 872 23.66 3.22 20.00
C TRP A 872 22.97 2.43 21.11
N GLU A 873 21.99 3.02 21.79
CA GLU A 873 21.26 2.30 22.85
C GLU A 873 20.43 1.12 22.29
N LEU A 874 19.84 1.24 21.09
CA LEU A 874 19.20 0.12 20.40
C LEU A 874 20.18 -1.02 20.11
N LEU A 875 21.36 -0.69 19.57
CA LEU A 875 22.41 -1.67 19.23
C LEU A 875 22.94 -2.36 20.49
N ARG A 876 23.19 -1.60 21.56
CA ARG A 876 23.70 -2.09 22.85
C ARG A 876 22.67 -2.93 23.61
N ALA A 877 21.39 -2.61 23.50
CA ALA A 877 20.30 -3.43 24.02
C ALA A 877 20.08 -4.72 23.20
N GLY A 878 20.65 -4.80 21.98
CA GLY A 878 20.42 -5.89 21.05
C GLY A 878 18.98 -5.92 20.53
N GLY A 879 18.41 -4.74 20.28
CA GLY A 879 17.03 -4.58 19.79
C GLY A 879 16.86 -4.93 18.31
N ASP A 880 15.66 -5.40 17.98
CA ASP A 880 15.12 -5.72 16.66
C ASP A 880 13.89 -4.81 16.46
N VAL A 881 13.86 -4.05 15.36
CA VAL A 881 12.83 -3.02 15.09
C VAL A 881 11.91 -3.38 13.91
N ILE A 882 11.88 -4.65 13.50
CA ILE A 882 10.94 -5.14 12.49
C ILE A 882 9.52 -5.19 13.09
N SER A 883 8.57 -4.49 12.46
CA SER A 883 7.17 -4.38 12.84
C SER A 883 6.23 -4.81 11.71
N ASP A 884 4.93 -4.85 11.99
CA ASP A 884 3.89 -4.96 10.95
C ASP A 884 3.92 -3.79 9.96
N PHE A 885 3.27 -3.94 8.82
CA PHE A 885 3.11 -2.89 7.81
C PHE A 885 2.39 -1.63 8.32
N PRO A 886 2.77 -0.44 7.83
CA PRO A 886 2.21 0.84 8.27
C PRO A 886 0.78 1.03 7.75
N SER A 887 -0.16 1.30 8.65
CA SER A 887 -1.56 1.59 8.32
C SER A 887 -1.80 3.02 7.84
N ASP A 888 -0.80 3.89 7.91
CA ASP A 888 -0.96 5.34 7.79
C ASP A 888 -0.70 5.90 6.37
N ARG A 889 -0.39 5.02 5.40
CA ARG A 889 0.07 5.38 4.04
C ARG A 889 -0.96 5.13 2.95
N GLY A 890 -2.15 4.66 3.30
CA GLY A 890 -3.20 4.28 2.35
C GLY A 890 -2.96 2.95 1.62
N TRP A 891 -2.13 2.07 2.18
CA TRP A 891 -1.92 0.73 1.65
C TRP A 891 -3.15 -0.15 1.93
N ASN A 892 -3.62 -0.91 0.94
CA ASN A 892 -4.67 -1.91 1.15
C ASN A 892 -4.07 -3.18 1.78
N LEU A 893 -3.89 -3.14 3.11
CA LEU A 893 -3.22 -4.22 3.85
C LEU A 893 -3.98 -5.55 3.83
N GLU A 894 -5.31 -5.51 3.72
CA GLU A 894 -6.16 -6.72 3.63
C GLU A 894 -5.96 -7.44 2.29
N ASP A 895 -5.85 -6.69 1.19
CA ASP A 895 -5.61 -7.28 -0.13
C ASP A 895 -4.12 -7.59 -0.38
N LEU A 896 -3.18 -6.92 0.29
CA LEU A 896 -1.75 -7.01 -0.06
C LEU A 896 -1.10 -8.38 0.24
N TYR A 897 -1.61 -9.15 1.21
CA TYR A 897 -0.97 -10.39 1.65
C TYR A 897 -1.54 -11.65 0.98
N ASP A 898 -0.65 -12.53 0.52
CA ASP A 898 -0.98 -13.92 0.17
C ASP A 898 0.24 -14.82 0.48
N PRO A 899 0.08 -15.94 1.23
CA PRO A 899 1.18 -16.85 1.51
C PRO A 899 1.75 -17.56 0.28
N ASP A 900 1.06 -17.56 -0.87
CA ASP A 900 1.59 -18.08 -2.13
C ASP A 900 2.48 -17.03 -2.85
N PRO A 901 3.82 -17.23 -2.92
CA PRO A 901 4.71 -16.34 -3.68
C PRO A 901 4.39 -16.30 -5.18
N ASP A 902 3.64 -17.29 -5.68
CA ASP A 902 3.24 -17.39 -7.08
C ASP A 902 1.93 -16.62 -7.40
N LYS A 903 1.24 -16.01 -6.41
CA LYS A 903 0.10 -15.09 -6.60
C LYS A 903 0.52 -13.70 -7.09
N ALA A 904 -0.25 -13.11 -8.02
CA ALA A 904 0.06 -11.83 -8.64
C ALA A 904 -0.45 -10.62 -7.82
N GLY A 905 0.37 -9.58 -7.70
CA GLY A 905 0.03 -8.35 -6.97
C GLY A 905 0.15 -8.45 -5.45
N LYS A 906 0.58 -9.59 -4.92
CA LYS A 906 0.63 -9.91 -3.48
C LYS A 906 2.06 -9.95 -2.95
N SER A 907 2.20 -9.80 -1.64
CA SER A 907 3.42 -10.14 -0.90
C SER A 907 3.15 -11.29 0.07
N TYR A 908 4.13 -12.20 0.23
CA TYR A 908 4.10 -13.24 1.26
C TYR A 908 4.68 -12.76 2.60
N VAL A 909 4.99 -11.47 2.72
CA VAL A 909 5.54 -10.85 3.94
C VAL A 909 4.59 -9.76 4.40
N GLN A 910 4.43 -9.62 5.71
CA GLN A 910 3.59 -8.57 6.35
C GLN A 910 4.40 -7.67 7.31
N HIS A 911 5.72 -7.86 7.36
CA HIS A 911 6.62 -7.24 8.33
C HIS A 911 7.78 -6.50 7.63
N GLY A 912 8.29 -5.44 8.25
CA GLY A 912 9.43 -4.66 7.79
C GLY A 912 9.85 -3.58 8.80
N GLY A 913 10.89 -2.82 8.50
CA GLY A 913 11.31 -1.68 9.33
C GLY A 913 10.72 -0.36 8.82
N PHE A 914 9.89 0.32 9.61
CA PHE A 914 9.20 1.55 9.19
C PHE A 914 9.46 2.74 10.12
N LEU A 915 9.60 3.94 9.52
CA LEU A 915 9.62 5.21 10.22
C LEU A 915 8.18 5.58 10.65
N GLN A 916 7.97 5.79 11.95
CA GLN A 916 6.66 6.10 12.52
C GLN A 916 6.17 7.51 12.11
N ALA A 917 7.06 8.50 12.16
CA ALA A 917 6.77 9.90 11.84
C ALA A 917 7.08 10.26 10.37
N ALA A 918 6.99 9.30 9.44
CA ALA A 918 7.38 9.50 8.03
C ALA A 918 6.59 10.61 7.32
N GLY A 919 5.34 10.86 7.75
CA GLY A 919 4.51 11.93 7.22
C GLY A 919 4.71 13.29 7.89
N ASP A 920 5.40 13.36 9.03
CA ASP A 920 5.46 14.57 9.86
C ASP A 920 6.59 15.49 9.38
N PHE A 921 6.37 16.80 9.43
CA PHE A 921 7.34 17.80 9.01
C PHE A 921 6.97 19.20 9.51
N ASP A 922 7.96 20.08 9.69
CA ASP A 922 7.73 21.52 9.92
C ASP A 922 8.06 22.35 8.65
N PRO A 923 7.07 22.63 7.78
CA PRO A 923 7.32 23.40 6.58
C PRO A 923 7.56 24.88 6.87
N VAL A 924 6.95 25.44 7.92
CA VAL A 924 7.05 26.88 8.21
C VAL A 924 8.47 27.25 8.60
N PHE A 925 9.12 26.41 9.41
CA PHE A 925 10.52 26.56 9.79
C PHE A 925 11.46 26.62 8.57
N PHE A 926 11.26 25.73 7.58
CA PHE A 926 12.06 25.71 6.36
C PHE A 926 11.61 26.71 5.28
N GLY A 927 10.67 27.61 5.58
CA GLY A 927 10.15 28.61 4.62
C GLY A 927 9.29 28.02 3.51
N ILE A 928 8.77 26.81 3.70
CA ILE A 928 7.94 26.04 2.77
C ILE A 928 6.46 26.26 3.12
N SER A 929 5.58 26.33 2.12
CA SER A 929 4.15 26.44 2.39
C SER A 929 3.54 25.08 2.78
N PRO A 930 2.58 25.00 3.71
CA PRO A 930 1.88 23.74 4.04
C PRO A 930 1.24 23.04 2.82
N ARG A 931 0.85 23.80 1.78
CA ARG A 931 0.32 23.23 0.53
C ARG A 931 1.41 22.54 -0.31
N GLU A 932 2.61 23.10 -0.37
CA GLU A 932 3.76 22.48 -1.03
C GLU A 932 4.22 21.24 -0.27
N ALA A 933 4.26 21.30 1.07
CA ALA A 933 4.69 20.22 1.95
C ALA A 933 3.94 18.90 1.72
N ILE A 934 2.62 18.98 1.43
CA ILE A 934 1.79 17.82 1.06
C ILE A 934 2.35 17.14 -0.22
N THR A 935 2.72 17.92 -1.23
CA THR A 935 3.23 17.40 -2.52
C THR A 935 4.71 16.99 -2.49
N MET A 936 5.46 17.36 -1.45
CA MET A 936 6.85 16.95 -1.29
C MET A 936 6.95 15.49 -0.87
N ASP A 937 7.79 14.72 -1.57
CA ASP A 937 8.21 13.39 -1.15
C ASP A 937 8.74 13.47 0.31
N PRO A 938 8.22 12.63 1.23
CA PRO A 938 8.72 12.47 2.61
C PRO A 938 10.25 12.42 2.72
N GLN A 939 10.91 11.81 1.73
CA GLN A 939 12.37 11.72 1.65
C GLN A 939 13.04 13.11 1.63
N GLN A 940 12.46 14.10 0.93
CA GLN A 940 12.98 15.47 0.90
C GLN A 940 12.81 16.17 2.26
N ARG A 941 11.72 15.87 2.97
CA ARG A 941 11.36 16.50 4.25
C ARG A 941 12.28 16.06 5.38
N LEU A 942 12.43 14.74 5.55
CA LEU A 942 13.36 14.14 6.52
C LEU A 942 14.82 14.54 6.27
N LEU A 943 15.20 14.78 5.01
CA LEU A 943 16.55 15.25 4.66
C LEU A 943 16.81 16.71 5.04
N LEU A 944 15.78 17.58 5.05
CA LEU A 944 15.94 18.96 5.53
C LEU A 944 16.19 18.99 7.05
N GLU A 945 15.40 18.23 7.81
CA GLU A 945 15.58 18.06 9.26
C GLU A 945 16.95 17.47 9.60
N THR A 946 17.32 16.35 8.98
CA THR A 946 18.61 15.70 9.27
C THR A 946 19.80 16.53 8.79
N ALA A 947 19.69 17.28 7.69
CA ALA A 947 20.75 18.21 7.28
C ALA A 947 20.94 19.37 8.27
N TRP A 948 19.84 19.97 8.77
CA TRP A 948 19.88 20.98 9.83
C TRP A 948 20.61 20.46 11.06
N GLU A 949 20.13 19.31 11.57
CA GLU A 949 20.70 18.63 12.73
C GLU A 949 22.17 18.21 12.57
N ALA A 950 22.62 17.92 11.34
CA ALA A 950 24.01 17.57 11.08
C ALA A 950 24.95 18.78 11.23
N PHE A 951 24.51 19.99 10.84
CA PHE A 951 25.26 21.22 11.08
C PHE A 951 25.29 21.57 12.58
N GLU A 952 24.14 21.54 13.26
CA GLU A 952 24.07 21.83 14.70
C GLU A 952 24.97 20.89 15.53
N ARG A 953 24.94 19.59 15.25
CA ARG A 953 25.80 18.60 15.92
C ARG A 953 27.30 18.79 15.64
N ALA A 954 27.67 19.49 14.57
CA ALA A 954 29.06 19.91 14.32
C ALA A 954 29.44 21.20 15.08
N GLY A 955 28.49 21.88 15.71
CA GLY A 955 28.66 23.22 16.28
C GLY A 955 28.64 24.33 15.23
N ILE A 956 28.05 24.08 14.06
CA ILE A 956 27.95 25.00 12.93
C ILE A 956 26.53 25.56 12.87
N ASP A 957 26.40 26.89 12.83
CA ASP A 957 25.11 27.53 12.54
C ASP A 957 24.74 27.29 11.06
N PRO A 958 23.57 26.71 10.75
CA PRO A 958 23.15 26.49 9.37
C PRO A 958 22.98 27.80 8.57
N GLU A 959 22.67 28.92 9.22
CA GLU A 959 22.53 30.23 8.55
C GLU A 959 23.89 30.78 8.09
N ASP A 960 24.96 30.53 8.86
CA ASP A 960 26.35 30.91 8.51
C ASP A 960 26.87 30.17 7.26
N GLN A 961 26.20 29.10 6.80
CA GLN A 961 26.57 28.37 5.57
C GLN A 961 26.05 29.01 4.27
N ARG A 962 25.23 30.06 4.34
CA ARG A 962 24.72 30.77 3.15
C ARG A 962 25.87 31.42 2.35
N GLY A 963 25.94 31.11 1.06
CA GLY A 963 27.04 31.53 0.17
C GLY A 963 28.33 30.72 0.35
N SER A 964 28.32 29.66 1.18
CA SER A 964 29.48 28.78 1.34
C SER A 964 29.60 27.79 0.18
N ARG A 965 30.82 27.30 -0.08
CA ARG A 965 31.07 26.20 -1.03
C ARG A 965 30.86 24.82 -0.39
N ALA A 966 29.81 24.66 0.43
CA ALA A 966 29.44 23.37 0.97
C ALA A 966 28.71 22.52 -0.09
N GLY A 967 29.06 21.24 -0.20
CA GLY A 967 28.42 20.30 -1.13
C GLY A 967 27.35 19.43 -0.47
N VAL A 968 26.48 18.84 -1.29
CA VAL A 968 25.36 17.98 -0.88
C VAL A 968 25.33 16.74 -1.76
N PHE A 969 25.49 15.55 -1.17
CA PHE A 969 25.58 14.27 -1.88
C PHE A 969 24.62 13.25 -1.26
N ILE A 970 23.51 12.95 -1.93
CA ILE A 970 22.42 12.16 -1.35
C ILE A 970 22.18 10.88 -2.16
N GLY A 971 22.22 9.72 -1.49
CA GLY A 971 21.64 8.48 -2.02
C GLY A 971 20.11 8.51 -1.92
N THR A 972 19.40 8.57 -3.05
CA THR A 972 17.94 8.71 -3.10
C THR A 972 17.40 8.10 -4.39
N GLY A 973 16.20 7.50 -4.30
CA GLY A 973 15.53 6.85 -5.42
C GLY A 973 14.02 7.16 -5.39
N TYR A 974 13.33 6.90 -6.49
CA TYR A 974 11.88 7.12 -6.56
C TYR A 974 11.12 5.99 -5.86
N GLN A 975 10.32 6.33 -4.84
CA GLN A 975 9.57 5.37 -4.01
C GLN A 975 8.05 5.44 -4.22
N GLY A 976 7.61 6.00 -5.36
CA GLY A 976 6.20 6.02 -5.76
C GLY A 976 5.30 7.03 -5.04
N TYR A 977 5.87 8.00 -4.32
CA TYR A 977 5.06 9.04 -3.67
C TYR A 977 4.30 9.86 -4.73
N GLY A 978 2.97 9.84 -4.62
CA GLY A 978 2.07 10.55 -5.54
C GLY A 978 1.67 9.82 -6.82
N THR A 979 2.19 8.63 -7.14
CA THR A 979 1.83 7.90 -8.39
C THR A 979 0.34 7.58 -8.46
N ASN A 980 -0.24 7.20 -7.31
CA ASN A 980 -1.61 6.71 -7.19
C ASN A 980 -2.45 7.60 -6.25
N ALA A 981 -2.06 8.86 -6.04
CA ALA A 981 -2.72 9.76 -5.08
C ALA A 981 -3.50 10.89 -5.78
N GLU A 982 -4.57 11.37 -5.14
CA GLU A 982 -5.33 12.51 -5.66
C GLU A 982 -4.55 13.82 -5.44
N ILE A 983 -4.15 14.48 -6.53
CA ILE A 983 -3.37 15.72 -6.48
C ILE A 983 -4.35 16.90 -6.41
N PRO A 984 -4.36 17.72 -5.34
CA PRO A 984 -5.30 18.83 -5.22
C PRO A 984 -5.15 19.87 -6.33
N GLU A 985 -6.27 20.44 -6.77
CA GLU A 985 -6.32 21.38 -7.89
C GLU A 985 -5.37 22.58 -7.68
N GLY A 986 -4.56 22.87 -8.70
CA GLY A 986 -3.56 23.94 -8.69
C GLY A 986 -2.19 23.53 -8.13
N LEU A 987 -2.02 22.30 -7.62
CA LEU A 987 -0.74 21.81 -7.09
C LEU A 987 0.06 20.93 -8.07
N GLN A 988 -0.45 20.67 -9.28
CA GLN A 988 0.21 19.81 -10.28
C GLN A 988 1.63 20.27 -10.65
N GLY A 989 1.89 21.59 -10.63
CA GLY A 989 3.23 22.15 -10.85
C GLY A 989 4.20 21.88 -9.70
N GLN A 990 3.71 21.80 -8.46
CA GLN A 990 4.55 21.53 -7.27
C GLN A 990 4.95 20.05 -7.18
N MET A 991 4.12 19.14 -7.68
CA MET A 991 4.45 17.70 -7.79
C MET A 991 5.72 17.43 -8.59
N VAL A 992 5.98 18.21 -9.66
CA VAL A 992 7.20 18.07 -10.49
C VAL A 992 8.47 18.31 -9.65
N THR A 993 8.43 19.28 -8.73
CA THR A 993 9.51 19.54 -7.78
C THR A 993 9.46 18.64 -6.54
N GLY A 994 8.27 18.16 -6.17
CA GLY A 994 8.03 17.34 -4.99
C GLY A 994 8.54 15.90 -5.13
N GLY A 995 8.43 15.30 -6.32
CA GLY A 995 8.84 13.91 -6.58
C GLY A 995 10.15 13.72 -7.35
N SER A 996 10.82 14.81 -7.77
CA SER A 996 12.04 14.70 -8.59
C SER A 996 13.29 14.44 -7.76
N ALA A 997 14.00 13.35 -8.06
CA ALA A 997 15.23 12.97 -7.37
C ALA A 997 16.32 14.06 -7.42
N SER A 998 16.40 14.86 -8.50
CA SER A 998 17.38 15.96 -8.58
C SER A 998 17.08 17.11 -7.61
N VAL A 999 15.80 17.29 -7.25
CA VAL A 999 15.37 18.31 -6.28
C VAL A 999 15.70 17.88 -4.86
N THR A 1000 15.87 16.59 -4.55
CA THR A 1000 16.23 16.11 -3.21
C THR A 1000 17.52 16.74 -2.68
N SER A 1001 18.63 16.69 -3.43
CA SER A 1001 19.89 17.37 -3.06
C SER A 1001 19.84 18.87 -3.32
N GLY A 1002 19.18 19.30 -4.40
CA GLY A 1002 19.04 20.72 -4.76
C GLY A 1002 18.24 21.55 -3.75
N ARG A 1003 17.23 20.96 -3.09
CA ARG A 1003 16.41 21.64 -2.08
C ARG A 1003 17.19 21.89 -0.79
N ILE A 1004 18.02 20.94 -0.34
CA ILE A 1004 18.95 21.16 0.76
C ILE A 1004 19.87 22.34 0.42
N ALA A 1005 20.54 22.29 -0.74
CA ALA A 1005 21.42 23.37 -1.19
C ALA A 1005 20.69 24.73 -1.27
N TYR A 1006 19.45 24.76 -1.78
CA TYR A 1006 18.62 25.97 -1.83
C TYR A 1006 18.26 26.52 -0.45
N THR A 1007 17.78 25.68 0.47
CA THR A 1007 17.30 26.09 1.80
C THR A 1007 18.42 26.65 2.67
N PHE A 1008 19.59 26.00 2.68
CA PHE A 1008 20.79 26.46 3.41
C PHE A 1008 21.64 27.45 2.60
N GLY A 1009 21.29 27.75 1.35
CA GLY A 1009 22.00 28.69 0.47
C GLY A 1009 23.43 28.25 0.09
N LEU A 1010 23.64 26.95 -0.12
CA LEU A 1010 24.94 26.35 -0.41
C LEU A 1010 25.28 26.45 -1.92
N GLU A 1011 26.52 26.83 -2.24
CA GLU A 1011 27.02 27.03 -3.61
C GLU A 1011 28.03 25.94 -4.06
N GLY A 1012 28.15 24.83 -3.32
CA GLY A 1012 28.93 23.67 -3.74
C GLY A 1012 28.15 22.70 -4.64
N PRO A 1013 28.75 21.55 -5.02
CA PRO A 1013 28.07 20.54 -5.83
C PRO A 1013 26.85 19.96 -5.09
N ALA A 1014 25.69 19.89 -5.76
CA ALA A 1014 24.51 19.20 -5.29
C ALA A 1014 24.22 18.00 -6.22
N VAL A 1015 24.31 16.78 -5.67
CA VAL A 1015 24.24 15.53 -6.43
C VAL A 1015 23.31 14.54 -5.73
N SER A 1016 22.32 14.06 -6.47
CA SER A 1016 21.49 12.90 -6.09
C SER A 1016 22.00 11.67 -6.83
N VAL A 1017 22.12 10.55 -6.11
CA VAL A 1017 22.69 9.29 -6.61
C VAL A 1017 21.69 8.17 -6.41
N ASP A 1018 21.39 7.44 -7.48
CA ASP A 1018 20.71 6.14 -7.39
C ASP A 1018 21.64 5.05 -7.96
N THR A 1019 22.14 4.22 -7.05
CA THR A 1019 22.81 2.95 -7.31
C THR A 1019 22.18 1.87 -6.41
N ALA A 1020 20.86 1.94 -6.23
CA ALA A 1020 20.06 1.14 -5.30
C ALA A 1020 20.71 1.09 -3.90
N CYS A 1021 20.90 -0.11 -3.35
CA CYS A 1021 21.32 -0.34 -1.97
C CYS A 1021 22.75 0.12 -1.63
N SER A 1022 23.57 0.55 -2.60
CA SER A 1022 24.90 1.12 -2.37
C SER A 1022 24.94 2.66 -2.32
N SER A 1023 23.82 3.33 -2.62
CA SER A 1023 23.76 4.77 -2.93
C SER A 1023 24.39 5.69 -1.89
N SER A 1024 24.16 5.46 -0.58
CA SER A 1024 24.77 6.28 0.48
C SER A 1024 26.31 6.18 0.55
N LEU A 1025 26.90 5.01 0.29
CA LEU A 1025 28.37 4.89 0.23
C LEU A 1025 28.93 5.52 -1.05
N VAL A 1026 28.22 5.42 -2.18
CA VAL A 1026 28.61 6.10 -3.43
C VAL A 1026 28.54 7.62 -3.24
N ALA A 1027 27.49 8.14 -2.61
CA ALA A 1027 27.36 9.55 -2.27
C ALA A 1027 28.50 10.04 -1.33
N MET A 1028 28.82 9.29 -0.27
CA MET A 1028 29.98 9.57 0.59
C MET A 1028 31.33 9.48 -0.16
N HIS A 1029 31.48 8.57 -1.12
CA HIS A 1029 32.67 8.48 -1.96
C HIS A 1029 32.82 9.75 -2.83
N LEU A 1030 31.75 10.18 -3.51
CA LEU A 1030 31.76 11.40 -4.33
C LEU A 1030 32.03 12.66 -3.48
N ALA A 1031 31.39 12.78 -2.31
CA ALA A 1031 31.68 13.87 -1.36
C ALA A 1031 33.16 13.89 -0.94
N SER A 1032 33.74 12.71 -0.68
CA SER A 1032 35.17 12.58 -0.34
C SER A 1032 36.08 12.99 -1.48
N GLN A 1033 35.72 12.68 -2.74
CA GLN A 1033 36.48 13.15 -3.91
C GLN A 1033 36.37 14.68 -4.08
N ALA A 1034 35.17 15.25 -3.97
CA ALA A 1034 34.94 16.69 -4.09
C ALA A 1034 35.67 17.53 -3.02
N LEU A 1035 35.79 16.99 -1.79
CA LEU A 1035 36.60 17.58 -0.73
C LEU A 1035 38.11 17.49 -1.02
N ARG A 1036 38.57 16.39 -1.64
CA ARG A 1036 39.98 16.20 -2.03
C ARG A 1036 40.39 17.02 -3.24
N SER A 1037 39.50 17.21 -4.22
CA SER A 1037 39.73 18.07 -5.40
C SER A 1037 39.58 19.56 -5.07
N GLY A 1038 38.95 19.89 -3.95
CA GLY A 1038 38.69 21.28 -3.54
C GLY A 1038 37.48 21.91 -4.25
N GLU A 1039 36.59 21.09 -4.79
CA GLU A 1039 35.27 21.50 -5.32
C GLU A 1039 34.34 22.00 -4.20
N CYS A 1040 34.48 21.45 -2.99
CA CYS A 1040 33.85 21.95 -1.77
C CYS A 1040 34.85 22.04 -0.59
N SER A 1041 34.46 22.77 0.46
CA SER A 1041 35.19 22.86 1.73
C SER A 1041 34.58 22.02 2.85
N LEU A 1042 33.29 21.77 2.76
CA LEU A 1042 32.45 21.01 3.68
C LEU A 1042 31.45 20.22 2.81
N ALA A 1043 31.01 19.04 3.23
CA ALA A 1043 30.06 18.24 2.45
C ALA A 1043 29.08 17.49 3.35
N LEU A 1044 27.79 17.69 3.11
CA LEU A 1044 26.73 16.81 3.57
C LEU A 1044 26.71 15.57 2.66
N ALA A 1045 26.80 14.39 3.24
CA ALA A 1045 26.69 13.12 2.51
C ALA A 1045 25.76 12.16 3.25
N GLY A 1046 24.96 11.36 2.53
CA GLY A 1046 24.03 10.46 3.19
C GLY A 1046 23.15 9.66 2.25
N GLY A 1047 22.05 9.14 2.78
CA GLY A 1047 21.01 8.51 1.98
C GLY A 1047 19.69 8.39 2.73
N VAL A 1048 18.61 8.24 1.97
CA VAL A 1048 17.23 8.22 2.46
C VAL A 1048 16.42 7.13 1.76
N THR A 1049 15.45 6.57 2.46
CA THR A 1049 14.42 5.67 1.92
C THR A 1049 13.16 5.81 2.75
N VAL A 1050 12.06 6.20 2.11
CA VAL A 1050 10.69 6.09 2.63
C VAL A 1050 9.85 5.37 1.59
N MET A 1051 9.32 4.21 1.95
CA MET A 1051 8.44 3.39 1.12
C MET A 1051 7.03 4.01 1.12
N ALA A 1052 6.72 4.83 0.11
CA ALA A 1052 5.40 5.43 -0.02
C ALA A 1052 4.34 4.43 -0.52
N ASN A 1053 4.75 3.44 -1.32
CA ASN A 1053 3.89 2.38 -1.85
C ASN A 1053 4.43 0.97 -1.49
N PRO A 1054 3.61 -0.10 -1.60
CA PRO A 1054 4.05 -1.47 -1.29
C PRO A 1054 4.66 -2.23 -2.48
N GLU A 1055 4.91 -1.59 -3.62
CA GLU A 1055 5.33 -2.28 -4.86
C GLU A 1055 6.67 -3.00 -4.71
N GLY A 1056 7.57 -2.47 -3.87
CA GLY A 1056 8.83 -3.13 -3.52
C GLY A 1056 8.60 -4.51 -2.87
N PHE A 1057 7.67 -4.60 -1.91
CA PHE A 1057 7.33 -5.88 -1.26
C PHE A 1057 6.74 -6.88 -2.26
N VAL A 1058 5.82 -6.44 -3.12
CA VAL A 1058 5.23 -7.27 -4.18
C VAL A 1058 6.31 -7.76 -5.15
N GLY A 1059 7.17 -6.86 -5.64
CA GLY A 1059 8.23 -7.15 -6.61
C GLY A 1059 9.28 -8.12 -6.07
N PHE A 1060 9.74 -7.93 -4.83
CA PHE A 1060 10.70 -8.84 -4.21
C PHE A 1060 10.06 -10.14 -3.71
N SER A 1061 8.77 -10.16 -3.36
CA SER A 1061 8.04 -11.42 -3.17
C SER A 1061 8.00 -12.25 -4.46
N ARG A 1062 7.74 -11.62 -5.62
CA ARG A 1062 7.81 -12.34 -6.91
C ARG A 1062 9.18 -12.92 -7.22
N GLN A 1063 10.25 -12.26 -6.77
CA GLN A 1063 11.63 -12.73 -6.94
C GLN A 1063 12.08 -13.69 -5.82
N ARG A 1064 11.22 -13.96 -4.82
CA ARG A 1064 11.53 -14.75 -3.61
C ARG A 1064 12.78 -14.23 -2.87
N GLY A 1065 12.94 -12.90 -2.84
CA GLY A 1065 14.08 -12.22 -2.24
C GLY A 1065 13.90 -11.78 -0.78
N LEU A 1066 12.70 -11.94 -0.22
CA LEU A 1066 12.36 -11.47 1.13
C LEU A 1066 12.38 -12.60 2.16
N ALA A 1067 12.86 -12.30 3.37
CA ALA A 1067 12.73 -13.18 4.53
C ALA A 1067 11.25 -13.23 4.99
N ALA A 1068 10.73 -14.43 5.27
CA ALA A 1068 9.30 -14.60 5.59
C ALA A 1068 8.87 -13.90 6.90
N ASP A 1069 9.79 -13.77 7.85
CA ASP A 1069 9.63 -13.06 9.12
C ASP A 1069 10.10 -11.60 9.09
N GLY A 1070 10.44 -11.08 7.89
CA GLY A 1070 10.90 -9.72 7.68
C GLY A 1070 12.29 -9.39 8.27
N ARG A 1071 13.11 -10.39 8.66
CA ARG A 1071 14.39 -10.16 9.36
C ARG A 1071 15.62 -10.50 8.51
N CYS A 1072 16.64 -9.65 8.54
CA CYS A 1072 17.93 -9.93 7.90
C CYS A 1072 18.82 -10.83 8.79
N LYS A 1073 18.81 -12.14 8.54
CA LYS A 1073 19.61 -13.16 9.26
C LYS A 1073 21.04 -13.23 8.70
N ALA A 1074 21.76 -12.11 8.76
CA ALA A 1074 23.02 -11.91 8.05
C ALA A 1074 24.07 -13.00 8.37
N PHE A 1075 24.56 -13.69 7.34
CA PHE A 1075 25.53 -14.80 7.40
C PHE A 1075 25.14 -16.02 8.25
N ALA A 1076 23.90 -16.09 8.74
CA ALA A 1076 23.37 -17.26 9.43
C ALA A 1076 23.06 -18.39 8.44
N ASP A 1077 23.03 -19.63 8.93
CA ASP A 1077 22.57 -20.78 8.14
C ASP A 1077 21.06 -20.73 7.83
N ALA A 1078 20.30 -19.98 8.62
CA ALA A 1078 18.88 -19.70 8.43
C ALA A 1078 18.59 -18.51 7.47
N ALA A 1079 19.60 -17.99 6.76
CA ALA A 1079 19.48 -16.87 5.82
C ALA A 1079 18.55 -17.19 4.63
N ASP A 1080 17.33 -16.66 4.66
CA ASP A 1080 16.23 -16.94 3.73
C ASP A 1080 15.84 -15.75 2.81
N GLY A 1081 16.36 -14.55 3.08
CA GLY A 1081 16.08 -13.34 2.29
C GLY A 1081 16.39 -12.04 3.05
N MET A 1082 16.04 -10.90 2.46
CA MET A 1082 16.14 -9.61 3.13
C MET A 1082 14.84 -9.21 3.83
N GLY A 1083 14.95 -8.58 5.00
CA GLY A 1083 13.88 -7.77 5.58
C GLY A 1083 13.95 -6.35 5.02
N MET A 1084 12.93 -5.86 4.33
CA MET A 1084 12.95 -4.48 3.80
C MET A 1084 12.72 -3.47 4.92
N SER A 1085 13.45 -2.36 4.88
CA SER A 1085 13.33 -1.26 5.83
C SER A 1085 13.49 0.12 5.19
N GLU A 1086 13.02 1.12 5.91
CA GLU A 1086 13.23 2.55 5.70
C GLU A 1086 14.40 3.09 6.52
N GLY A 1087 14.76 4.35 6.27
CA GLY A 1087 15.69 5.09 7.10
C GLY A 1087 16.23 6.34 6.40
N VAL A 1088 16.75 7.27 7.19
CA VAL A 1088 17.58 8.38 6.70
C VAL A 1088 18.84 8.46 7.55
N GLY A 1089 19.98 8.67 6.91
CA GLY A 1089 21.24 8.94 7.59
C GLY A 1089 22.02 10.01 6.85
N MET A 1090 22.47 11.02 7.58
CA MET A 1090 23.31 12.12 7.09
C MET A 1090 24.60 12.18 7.91
N VAL A 1091 25.71 12.44 7.23
CA VAL A 1091 27.02 12.70 7.82
C VAL A 1091 27.59 14.00 7.26
N LEU A 1092 28.29 14.75 8.11
CA LEU A 1092 29.00 15.95 7.70
C LEU A 1092 30.50 15.64 7.59
N LEU A 1093 31.08 15.98 6.44
CA LEU A 1093 32.45 15.63 6.04
C LEU A 1093 33.26 16.88 5.69
N GLU A 1094 34.51 16.94 6.12
CA GLU A 1094 35.50 17.93 5.64
C GLU A 1094 36.90 17.33 5.59
N ARG A 1095 37.90 18.06 5.08
CA ARG A 1095 39.30 17.61 5.15
C ARG A 1095 39.76 17.60 6.62
N LEU A 1096 40.51 16.58 7.03
CA LEU A 1096 40.98 16.46 8.42
C LEU A 1096 41.85 17.65 8.86
N SER A 1097 42.58 18.25 7.93
CA SER A 1097 43.30 19.51 8.14
C SER A 1097 42.38 20.70 8.45
N ASP A 1098 41.23 20.81 7.78
CA ASP A 1098 40.26 21.89 8.00
C ASP A 1098 39.44 21.68 9.29
N ALA A 1099 38.98 20.46 9.60
CA ALA A 1099 38.28 20.17 10.87
C ALA A 1099 39.11 20.61 12.08
N ARG A 1100 40.40 20.27 12.09
CA ARG A 1100 41.36 20.65 13.14
C ARG A 1100 41.62 22.15 13.22
N LYS A 1101 41.60 22.84 12.08
CA LYS A 1101 41.79 24.29 11.98
C LYS A 1101 40.56 25.06 12.47
N ASN A 1102 39.37 24.55 12.15
CA ASN A 1102 38.08 25.14 12.50
C ASN A 1102 37.67 24.81 13.95
N GLY A 1103 38.28 23.77 14.55
CA GLY A 1103 37.97 23.30 15.89
C GLY A 1103 36.75 22.37 15.96
N HIS A 1104 36.29 21.87 14.81
CA HIS A 1104 35.17 20.94 14.72
C HIS A 1104 35.56 19.56 15.31
N PRO A 1105 34.61 18.84 15.94
CA PRO A 1105 34.86 17.50 16.47
C PRO A 1105 35.22 16.53 15.35
N VAL A 1106 36.16 15.61 15.58
CA VAL A 1106 36.47 14.52 14.65
C VAL A 1106 35.93 13.23 15.26
N LEU A 1107 34.79 12.74 14.75
CA LEU A 1107 34.15 11.51 15.22
C LEU A 1107 34.87 10.28 14.67
N ALA A 1108 35.25 10.32 13.38
CA ALA A 1108 36.06 9.30 12.71
C ALA A 1108 36.80 9.89 11.50
N VAL A 1109 37.66 9.09 10.86
CA VAL A 1109 38.42 9.48 9.67
C VAL A 1109 38.19 8.46 8.55
N VAL A 1110 37.63 8.92 7.43
CA VAL A 1110 37.50 8.13 6.19
C VAL A 1110 38.86 8.14 5.48
N ARG A 1111 39.58 7.03 5.60
CA ARG A 1111 40.93 6.86 5.02
C ARG A 1111 40.90 6.64 3.51
N GLY A 1112 40.03 5.75 3.04
CA GLY A 1112 39.88 5.45 1.62
C GLY A 1112 38.53 4.79 1.33
N SER A 1113 38.08 4.90 0.08
CA SER A 1113 36.87 4.29 -0.43
C SER A 1113 37.06 4.01 -1.93
N ALA A 1114 36.29 3.07 -2.47
CA ALA A 1114 36.30 2.70 -3.88
C ALA A 1114 34.90 2.24 -4.32
N ILE A 1115 34.62 2.38 -5.61
CA ILE A 1115 33.40 1.89 -6.27
C ILE A 1115 33.79 1.13 -7.54
N ASN A 1116 33.00 0.14 -7.94
CA ASN A 1116 33.17 -0.57 -9.21
C ASN A 1116 31.82 -1.13 -9.70
N GLN A 1117 31.88 -1.95 -10.75
CA GLN A 1117 30.75 -2.67 -11.31
C GLN A 1117 31.13 -4.14 -11.54
N ASP A 1118 30.15 -5.03 -11.47
CA ASP A 1118 30.32 -6.49 -11.59
C ASP A 1118 30.58 -6.91 -13.05
N GLY A 1119 30.00 -6.18 -14.00
CA GLY A 1119 30.03 -6.50 -15.42
C GLY A 1119 29.04 -7.62 -15.78
N ALA A 1120 29.29 -8.35 -16.87
CA ALA A 1120 28.45 -9.48 -17.23
C ALA A 1120 28.64 -10.65 -16.22
N SER A 1121 27.59 -10.96 -15.46
CA SER A 1121 27.52 -12.07 -14.50
C SER A 1121 26.38 -13.05 -14.84
N ASN A 1122 26.03 -13.96 -13.94
CA ASN A 1122 24.99 -14.99 -14.13
C ASN A 1122 23.54 -14.44 -14.10
N GLY A 1123 23.34 -13.13 -14.16
CA GLY A 1123 22.06 -12.44 -14.16
C GLY A 1123 22.23 -11.01 -13.66
N LEU A 1124 21.37 -10.07 -14.07
CA LEU A 1124 21.49 -8.65 -13.68
C LEU A 1124 21.48 -8.43 -12.15
N SER A 1125 20.83 -9.32 -11.40
CA SER A 1125 20.79 -9.32 -9.94
C SER A 1125 21.77 -10.29 -9.26
N ALA A 1126 22.60 -11.00 -10.01
CA ALA A 1126 23.50 -12.03 -9.47
C ALA A 1126 24.87 -11.42 -9.09
N PRO A 1127 25.24 -11.39 -7.79
CA PRO A 1127 26.45 -10.72 -7.32
C PRO A 1127 27.73 -11.47 -7.70
N ASN A 1128 28.82 -10.72 -7.91
CA ASN A 1128 30.11 -11.25 -8.37
C ASN A 1128 31.21 -11.11 -7.30
N GLY A 1129 31.51 -12.20 -6.59
CA GLY A 1129 32.55 -12.22 -5.55
C GLY A 1129 33.94 -11.77 -6.01
N LEU A 1130 34.31 -12.00 -7.28
CA LEU A 1130 35.58 -11.49 -7.82
C LEU A 1130 35.56 -9.97 -8.02
N ALA A 1131 34.41 -9.36 -8.28
CA ALA A 1131 34.26 -7.91 -8.32
C ALA A 1131 34.32 -7.28 -6.93
N GLN A 1132 33.69 -7.93 -5.94
CA GLN A 1132 33.79 -7.52 -4.53
C GLN A 1132 35.24 -7.57 -4.03
N GLN A 1133 35.98 -8.65 -4.33
CA GLN A 1133 37.42 -8.71 -4.01
C GLN A 1133 38.23 -7.58 -4.68
N ARG A 1134 37.88 -7.18 -5.92
CA ARG A 1134 38.55 -6.05 -6.61
C ARG A 1134 38.27 -4.73 -5.90
N VAL A 1135 37.03 -4.43 -5.51
CA VAL A 1135 36.70 -3.16 -4.84
C VAL A 1135 37.30 -3.08 -3.45
N ILE A 1136 37.31 -4.19 -2.69
CA ILE A 1136 37.98 -4.27 -1.38
C ILE A 1136 39.48 -3.95 -1.51
N ARG A 1137 40.18 -4.62 -2.44
CA ARG A 1137 41.62 -4.37 -2.68
C ARG A 1137 41.88 -2.93 -3.12
N GLN A 1138 40.99 -2.33 -3.93
CA GLN A 1138 41.11 -0.93 -4.34
C GLN A 1138 40.84 0.05 -3.18
N ALA A 1139 39.88 -0.23 -2.30
CA ALA A 1139 39.60 0.59 -1.13
C ALA A 1139 40.76 0.57 -0.13
N LEU A 1140 41.36 -0.61 0.12
CA LEU A 1140 42.57 -0.77 0.93
C LEU A 1140 43.77 -0.01 0.33
N ALA A 1141 43.98 -0.11 -0.99
CA ALA A 1141 45.01 0.66 -1.69
C ALA A 1141 44.78 2.18 -1.58
N ASN A 1142 43.53 2.63 -1.76
CA ASN A 1142 43.13 4.04 -1.61
C ASN A 1142 43.24 4.55 -0.17
N ALA A 1143 43.23 3.66 0.84
CA ALA A 1143 43.41 3.99 2.25
C ALA A 1143 44.88 3.96 2.70
N GLY A 1144 45.76 3.33 1.92
CA GLY A 1144 47.15 3.05 2.33
C GLY A 1144 47.25 2.05 3.48
N LEU A 1145 46.37 1.03 3.51
CA LEU A 1145 46.29 0.02 4.57
C LEU A 1145 46.45 -1.40 4.02
N ARG A 1146 47.00 -2.30 4.83
CA ARG A 1146 46.98 -3.74 4.57
C ARG A 1146 45.65 -4.36 4.99
N ALA A 1147 45.28 -5.50 4.42
CA ALA A 1147 44.08 -6.23 4.78
C ALA A 1147 44.04 -6.65 6.27
N SER A 1148 45.16 -7.15 6.79
CA SER A 1148 45.33 -7.52 8.21
C SER A 1148 45.43 -6.33 9.18
N GLU A 1149 45.26 -5.10 8.69
CA GLU A 1149 45.22 -3.89 9.52
C GLU A 1149 43.80 -3.38 9.80
N VAL A 1150 42.76 -3.99 9.24
CA VAL A 1150 41.35 -3.66 9.51
C VAL A 1150 40.77 -4.72 10.45
N ASP A 1151 40.17 -4.30 11.56
CA ASP A 1151 39.79 -5.18 12.68
C ASP A 1151 38.41 -5.81 12.47
N VAL A 1152 37.50 -5.04 11.86
CA VAL A 1152 36.08 -5.39 11.67
C VAL A 1152 35.59 -4.98 10.29
N VAL A 1153 34.67 -5.74 9.70
CA VAL A 1153 33.86 -5.33 8.55
C VAL A 1153 32.39 -5.32 8.94
N GLU A 1154 31.79 -4.13 8.81
CA GLU A 1154 30.35 -3.92 8.77
C GLU A 1154 29.88 -4.17 7.34
N ALA A 1155 29.28 -5.33 7.12
CA ALA A 1155 29.08 -5.87 5.79
C ALA A 1155 27.78 -5.43 5.12
N HIS A 1156 27.63 -5.72 3.82
CA HIS A 1156 26.35 -5.58 3.17
C HIS A 1156 25.35 -6.60 3.74
N GLY A 1157 25.75 -7.84 4.00
CA GLY A 1157 25.14 -8.79 4.96
C GLY A 1157 23.62 -8.72 5.02
N THR A 1158 22.97 -9.14 3.94
CA THR A 1158 21.53 -8.96 3.67
C THR A 1158 20.64 -10.02 4.30
N GLY A 1159 21.21 -11.17 4.71
CA GLY A 1159 20.44 -12.37 5.04
C GLY A 1159 20.01 -13.17 3.80
N THR A 1160 20.58 -12.91 2.61
CA THR A 1160 20.21 -13.64 1.39
C THR A 1160 21.07 -14.88 1.20
N SER A 1161 20.43 -16.00 0.86
CA SER A 1161 21.08 -17.31 0.69
C SER A 1161 22.18 -17.36 -0.39
N LEU A 1162 22.16 -16.44 -1.36
CA LEU A 1162 23.18 -16.31 -2.40
C LEU A 1162 24.19 -15.18 -2.12
N GLY A 1163 23.73 -14.02 -1.66
CA GLY A 1163 24.57 -12.83 -1.51
C GLY A 1163 25.55 -12.93 -0.35
N ASP A 1164 25.06 -13.38 0.81
CA ASP A 1164 25.85 -13.44 2.04
C ASP A 1164 27.05 -14.42 1.91
N PRO A 1165 26.92 -15.64 1.33
CA PRO A 1165 28.08 -16.50 1.09
C PRO A 1165 29.11 -15.91 0.12
N ILE A 1166 28.66 -15.17 -0.90
CA ILE A 1166 29.55 -14.53 -1.89
C ILE A 1166 30.36 -13.39 -1.24
N GLU A 1167 29.72 -12.59 -0.38
CA GLU A 1167 30.42 -11.56 0.40
C GLU A 1167 31.40 -12.18 1.41
N ALA A 1168 30.96 -13.18 2.19
CA ALA A 1168 31.84 -13.85 3.15
C ALA A 1168 33.08 -14.46 2.46
N GLN A 1169 32.92 -15.12 1.30
CA GLN A 1169 34.06 -15.63 0.51
C GLN A 1169 34.96 -14.50 -0.02
N ALA A 1170 34.41 -13.35 -0.42
CA ALA A 1170 35.21 -12.20 -0.83
C ALA A 1170 36.03 -11.62 0.33
N LEU A 1171 35.45 -11.56 1.54
CA LEU A 1171 36.13 -11.13 2.77
C LEU A 1171 37.21 -12.12 3.20
N LEU A 1172 36.92 -13.43 3.22
CA LEU A 1172 37.90 -14.50 3.49
C LEU A 1172 39.10 -14.42 2.53
N ALA A 1173 38.86 -14.23 1.23
CA ALA A 1173 39.89 -14.13 0.19
C ALA A 1173 40.60 -12.74 0.11
N THR A 1174 40.31 -11.82 1.04
CA THR A 1174 40.95 -10.49 1.10
C THR A 1174 41.38 -10.15 2.53
N TYR A 1175 40.43 -9.84 3.40
CA TYR A 1175 40.68 -9.50 4.80
C TYR A 1175 41.12 -10.69 5.64
N GLY A 1176 40.58 -11.89 5.40
CA GLY A 1176 40.86 -13.11 6.18
C GLY A 1176 42.25 -13.72 6.00
N GLN A 1177 43.16 -13.08 5.26
CA GLN A 1177 44.50 -13.58 4.95
C GLN A 1177 45.58 -12.81 5.73
N ASP A 1178 46.71 -13.48 6.01
CA ASP A 1178 47.90 -12.90 6.66
C ASP A 1178 47.61 -12.22 8.03
N ARG A 1179 46.80 -12.86 8.88
CA ARG A 1179 46.38 -12.36 10.21
C ARG A 1179 46.86 -13.24 11.36
N GLU A 1180 46.97 -12.66 12.56
CA GLU A 1180 47.09 -13.38 13.85
C GLU A 1180 45.78 -13.34 14.67
N GLU A 1181 44.98 -12.27 14.53
CA GLU A 1181 43.63 -12.16 15.09
C GLU A 1181 42.58 -12.15 13.97
N PRO A 1182 41.43 -12.81 14.16
CA PRO A 1182 40.39 -12.89 13.13
C PRO A 1182 39.79 -11.52 12.81
N LEU A 1183 39.34 -11.37 11.57
CA LEU A 1183 38.48 -10.24 11.20
C LEU A 1183 37.10 -10.44 11.81
N TRP A 1184 36.60 -9.46 12.54
CA TRP A 1184 35.21 -9.45 13.01
C TRP A 1184 34.25 -9.10 11.88
N LEU A 1185 33.16 -9.86 11.74
CA LEU A 1185 32.15 -9.66 10.70
C LEU A 1185 30.76 -9.47 11.32
N GLY A 1186 30.01 -8.45 10.87
CA GLY A 1186 28.64 -8.23 11.31
C GLY A 1186 27.81 -7.35 10.37
N SER A 1187 26.53 -7.17 10.69
CA SER A 1187 25.59 -6.34 9.90
C SER A 1187 24.53 -5.68 10.79
N VAL A 1188 24.39 -4.35 10.67
CA VAL A 1188 23.36 -3.51 11.30
C VAL A 1188 21.94 -3.89 10.85
N LYS A 1189 21.82 -4.58 9.72
CA LYS A 1189 20.52 -5.02 9.17
C LYS A 1189 19.87 -6.09 10.05
N SER A 1190 20.66 -6.80 10.86
CA SER A 1190 20.12 -7.71 11.88
C SER A 1190 19.34 -6.97 12.99
N ASN A 1191 19.56 -5.66 13.18
CA ASN A 1191 18.77 -4.81 14.07
C ASN A 1191 17.67 -4.05 13.31
N LEU A 1192 18.06 -3.37 12.22
CA LEU A 1192 17.22 -2.38 11.53
C LEU A 1192 16.44 -2.92 10.33
N GLY A 1193 16.71 -4.15 9.88
CA GLY A 1193 16.40 -4.56 8.51
C GLY A 1193 17.26 -3.84 7.46
N HIS A 1194 16.98 -4.09 6.19
CA HIS A 1194 17.69 -3.49 5.08
C HIS A 1194 17.10 -2.12 4.71
N THR A 1195 17.70 -1.05 5.24
CA THR A 1195 17.32 0.37 5.02
C THR A 1195 17.63 0.91 3.59
N GLN A 1196 17.64 0.01 2.60
CA GLN A 1196 17.82 0.27 1.16
C GLN A 1196 18.92 1.28 0.84
N LEU A 1197 18.58 2.49 0.36
CA LEU A 1197 19.56 3.49 -0.08
C LEU A 1197 20.30 4.14 1.11
N ALA A 1198 19.72 4.11 2.31
CA ALA A 1198 20.34 4.53 3.58
C ALA A 1198 21.21 3.43 4.25
N SER A 1199 21.23 2.21 3.70
CA SER A 1199 21.96 1.04 4.25
C SER A 1199 23.44 1.30 4.54
N GLY A 1200 24.13 1.95 3.61
CA GLY A 1200 25.56 2.21 3.71
C GLY A 1200 25.91 3.15 4.87
N VAL A 1201 25.21 4.27 4.98
CA VAL A 1201 25.44 5.27 6.03
C VAL A 1201 25.03 4.75 7.41
N ALA A 1202 24.00 3.90 7.52
CA ALA A 1202 23.65 3.23 8.77
C ALA A 1202 24.82 2.35 9.30
N GLY A 1203 25.47 1.60 8.42
CA GLY A 1203 26.67 0.82 8.77
C GLY A 1203 27.85 1.70 9.21
N VAL A 1204 28.08 2.82 8.52
CA VAL A 1204 29.08 3.82 8.93
C VAL A 1204 28.78 4.35 10.34
N MET A 1205 27.54 4.76 10.61
CA MET A 1205 27.13 5.29 11.91
C MET A 1205 27.35 4.26 13.04
N LYS A 1206 26.93 3.01 12.84
CA LYS A 1206 27.20 1.90 13.78
C LYS A 1206 28.70 1.77 14.06
N MET A 1207 29.56 1.80 13.04
CA MET A 1207 31.01 1.70 13.22
C MET A 1207 31.61 2.92 13.92
N VAL A 1208 31.15 4.14 13.64
CA VAL A 1208 31.59 5.35 14.35
C VAL A 1208 31.21 5.29 15.83
N LEU A 1209 29.98 4.87 16.15
CA LEU A 1209 29.52 4.71 17.53
C LEU A 1209 30.33 3.63 18.26
N ALA A 1210 30.51 2.46 17.64
CA ALA A 1210 31.38 1.40 18.14
C ALA A 1210 32.83 1.87 18.39
N MET A 1211 33.39 2.71 17.50
CA MET A 1211 34.71 3.32 17.68
C MET A 1211 34.76 4.29 18.88
N ARG A 1212 33.69 5.04 19.15
CA ARG A 1212 33.64 5.98 20.29
C ARG A 1212 33.45 5.27 21.63
N HIS A 1213 32.56 4.29 21.69
CA HIS A 1213 32.30 3.51 22.90
C HIS A 1213 33.34 2.41 23.16
N GLY A 1214 34.08 1.98 22.14
CA GLY A 1214 35.10 0.94 22.27
C GLY A 1214 34.52 -0.47 22.42
N VAL A 1215 33.37 -0.71 21.79
CA VAL A 1215 32.61 -1.96 21.89
C VAL A 1215 32.03 -2.28 20.51
N LEU A 1216 32.20 -3.52 20.07
CA LEU A 1216 31.54 -4.08 18.89
C LEU A 1216 30.23 -4.76 19.32
N PRO A 1217 29.04 -4.23 18.96
CA PRO A 1217 27.77 -4.87 19.26
C PRO A 1217 27.58 -6.12 18.39
N ARG A 1218 26.92 -7.13 18.97
CA ARG A 1218 26.59 -8.39 18.28
C ARG A 1218 25.66 -8.19 17.07
N THR A 1219 25.76 -9.11 16.12
CA THR A 1219 24.80 -9.32 15.03
C THR A 1219 23.69 -10.25 15.54
N LEU A 1220 22.43 -9.89 15.31
CA LEU A 1220 21.28 -10.67 15.76
C LEU A 1220 20.93 -11.80 14.76
N HIS A 1221 20.09 -12.73 15.22
CA HIS A 1221 19.53 -13.84 14.43
C HIS A 1221 20.55 -14.82 13.82
N VAL A 1222 21.73 -14.96 14.45
CA VAL A 1222 22.75 -15.96 14.08
C VAL A 1222 22.75 -17.11 15.09
N ASP A 1223 21.95 -18.15 14.82
CA ASP A 1223 21.96 -19.39 15.62
C ASP A 1223 23.24 -20.22 15.34
N GLN A 1224 23.61 -20.33 14.06
CA GLN A 1224 24.88 -20.90 13.60
C GLN A 1224 25.36 -20.19 12.31
N PRO A 1225 26.67 -20.05 12.07
CA PRO A 1225 27.20 -19.52 10.82
C PRO A 1225 26.79 -20.37 9.61
N SER A 1226 26.59 -19.74 8.45
CA SER A 1226 26.15 -20.43 7.23
C SER A 1226 27.08 -21.57 6.81
N SER A 1227 26.50 -22.75 6.58
CA SER A 1227 27.17 -23.94 6.05
C SER A 1227 27.57 -23.83 4.57
N HIS A 1228 27.07 -22.80 3.87
CA HIS A 1228 27.45 -22.47 2.49
C HIS A 1228 28.76 -21.67 2.36
N VAL A 1229 29.41 -21.37 3.49
CA VAL A 1229 30.70 -20.66 3.55
C VAL A 1229 31.75 -21.58 4.15
N ASP A 1230 32.89 -21.72 3.48
CA ASP A 1230 34.08 -22.36 4.05
C ASP A 1230 34.82 -21.37 4.96
N TRP A 1231 34.34 -21.25 6.20
CA TRP A 1231 34.97 -20.42 7.24
C TRP A 1231 36.39 -20.87 7.59
N SER A 1232 36.84 -22.06 7.16
CA SER A 1232 38.23 -22.53 7.38
C SER A 1232 39.23 -21.99 6.36
N ALA A 1233 38.77 -21.28 5.33
CA ALA A 1233 39.61 -20.72 4.27
C ALA A 1233 40.37 -19.43 4.66
N GLY A 1234 40.13 -18.88 5.87
CA GLY A 1234 40.80 -17.69 6.37
C GLY A 1234 40.25 -17.24 7.73
N GLU A 1235 40.96 -16.32 8.38
CA GLU A 1235 40.67 -15.88 9.75
C GLU A 1235 39.57 -14.79 9.77
N VAL A 1236 38.30 -15.21 9.72
CA VAL A 1236 37.10 -14.34 9.81
C VAL A 1236 36.08 -14.97 10.77
N GLU A 1237 35.62 -14.22 11.77
CA GLU A 1237 34.63 -14.67 12.76
C GLU A 1237 33.40 -13.74 12.78
N LEU A 1238 32.20 -14.33 12.89
CA LEU A 1238 30.96 -13.57 13.07
C LEU A 1238 30.86 -13.01 14.50
N LEU A 1239 30.47 -11.73 14.61
CA LEU A 1239 30.16 -11.07 15.88
C LEU A 1239 28.83 -11.59 16.45
N THR A 1240 28.81 -12.79 17.03
CA THR A 1240 27.63 -13.36 17.71
C THR A 1240 27.45 -12.84 19.14
N GLU A 1241 28.52 -12.34 19.75
CA GLU A 1241 28.55 -11.76 21.09
C GLU A 1241 29.13 -10.33 21.07
N GLU A 1242 28.82 -9.53 22.09
CA GLU A 1242 29.41 -8.20 22.27
C GLU A 1242 30.91 -8.33 22.63
N ARG A 1243 31.77 -7.52 21.99
CA ARG A 1243 33.22 -7.56 22.22
C ARG A 1243 33.81 -6.20 22.53
N GLU A 1244 34.70 -6.13 23.51
CA GLU A 1244 35.53 -4.94 23.74
C GLU A 1244 36.48 -4.71 22.56
N TRP A 1245 36.54 -3.47 22.07
CA TRP A 1245 37.40 -3.05 20.98
C TRP A 1245 38.49 -2.12 21.53
N THR A 1246 39.67 -2.67 21.76
CA THR A 1246 40.82 -1.94 22.33
C THR A 1246 41.80 -1.50 21.23
N GLY A 1247 42.77 -0.65 21.56
CA GLY A 1247 43.82 -0.24 20.63
C GLY A 1247 43.38 0.72 19.52
N LEU A 1248 43.98 0.59 18.34
CA LEU A 1248 43.76 1.47 17.18
C LEU A 1248 42.64 0.92 16.28
N ARG A 1249 41.42 1.36 16.56
CA ARG A 1249 40.16 0.89 15.97
C ARG A 1249 40.05 1.23 14.48
N ARG A 1250 39.90 0.23 13.61
CA ARG A 1250 39.78 0.38 12.14
C ARG A 1250 38.71 -0.55 11.58
N ALA A 1251 37.70 0.01 10.90
CA ALA A 1251 36.62 -0.73 10.26
C ALA A 1251 36.66 -0.61 8.73
N GLY A 1252 36.21 -1.66 8.05
CA GLY A 1252 35.68 -1.60 6.68
C GLY A 1252 34.14 -1.52 6.72
N VAL A 1253 33.55 -0.88 5.70
CA VAL A 1253 32.09 -0.88 5.49
C VAL A 1253 31.82 -1.20 4.02
N SER A 1254 30.96 -2.18 3.74
CA SER A 1254 30.54 -2.55 2.37
C SER A 1254 29.05 -2.34 2.15
N SER A 1255 28.68 -1.99 0.92
CA SER A 1255 27.29 -2.08 0.46
C SER A 1255 27.28 -2.37 -1.04
N PHE A 1256 26.44 -3.30 -1.47
CA PHE A 1256 26.28 -3.70 -2.87
C PHE A 1256 24.89 -3.32 -3.34
N GLY A 1257 24.76 -2.85 -4.58
CA GLY A 1257 23.49 -2.43 -5.16
C GLY A 1257 23.10 -3.30 -6.34
N LEU A 1258 21.80 -3.43 -6.60
CA LEU A 1258 21.28 -3.94 -7.87
C LEU A 1258 21.55 -2.87 -8.95
N SER A 1259 22.41 -3.15 -9.94
CA SER A 1259 22.76 -2.19 -11.01
C SER A 1259 23.38 -2.83 -12.25
#